data_AF-A0A5D6XHG5-F1
#
_entry.id   AF-A0A5D6XHG5-F1
#
_cell.length_a   1.000
_cell.length_b   1.000
_cell.length_c   1.000
_cell.angle_alpha   90.00
_cell.angle_beta   90.00
_cell.angle_gamma   90.00
#
_symmetry.space_group_name_H-M   'P 1'
#
loop_
_entity.id
_entity.type
_entity.pdbx_description
1 polymer ?
#
loop_
_entity_poly.entity_id
_entity_poly.type
_entity_poly.pdbx_seq_one_letter_code
_entity_poly.pdbx_strand_id
1 'polypeptide(L)'
;MLDAHHCPDAGCSLLDGEGERDGGHQDRRQFSWWNYNVDEQTGARSYSNVEDAIEFVAKVCREQGPFDGVFGFSQGGMLASFVLQHQLKTQDPSPFAFSFGIFASAPQSVDPQFVNLSVKLSFPSLHIIGESDTVVAPERCMQLAETFVEPRVLLHPGGHYIPTNKDAKDALRALFQEIGAAKAARWTVQSASMHLGRATAAATKEFLQRGEGPSRAVARLRVGAAGSGDVLHVSRRGVGSPHFWAKDVPRINASKHAISSFQSNFLQAAVNPYVEASRKDAEKQTYVESLALQELIDDFAVPRESLIVSALLTDDIVQPAGGDALDRLSQEYIVKGVSLAAHELNVETLDHVVCRIPDALLSSSTLEGALQRACEALEGLRASNQLQSYGFAVAPSGRRAGAAPPLDALVESVFARLAGAFDHFASLQLPVGLSSGQLPLSRALAHFQDAHRMLLVADKPLEATLSNGKPLVLTGTLEHTGEDVALLLKSAFNLALSVERKYLEVVLPAHAQLRLPAAESVAWAHILANQHGQFDNLEEWVFIRETQIAPRFEVTLQELANFDETKELSFAYSVALRQLLKCFTASVELLDASRVQRILDAAMRLKLADASTKVEEVAVLAAASSGADVVLVQEQLGQTSALAFEAAYSAEQLTQLVEAAEPALQVT
;
A
#
# COMPACT_ATOMS: atom_id res chain seq x y z
N MET A 1 -7.77 0.81 -21.75
CA MET A 1 -7.91 0.49 -23.19
C MET A 1 -7.08 1.52 -23.92
N LEU A 2 -5.95 1.13 -24.50
CA LEU A 2 -5.09 2.05 -25.22
C LEU A 2 -5.63 2.21 -26.64
N ASP A 3 -5.66 3.45 -27.10
CA ASP A 3 -6.10 3.83 -28.44
C ASP A 3 -5.01 4.75 -29.03
N ALA A 4 -4.81 4.71 -30.34
CA ALA A 4 -3.80 5.51 -31.03
C ALA A 4 -3.97 7.02 -30.74
N HIS A 5 -5.20 7.46 -30.41
CA HIS A 5 -5.53 8.81 -29.94
C HIS A 5 -4.71 9.32 -28.74
N HIS A 6 -4.21 8.44 -27.87
CA HIS A 6 -3.51 8.82 -26.64
C HIS A 6 -1.98 8.85 -26.79
N CYS A 7 -1.47 8.74 -28.02
CA CYS A 7 -0.04 8.76 -28.34
C CYS A 7 0.34 10.08 -29.05
N PRO A 8 0.40 11.23 -28.34
CA PRO A 8 0.57 12.55 -28.96
C PRO A 8 1.97 12.77 -29.57
N ASP A 9 2.98 12.00 -29.16
CA ASP A 9 4.40 12.23 -29.52
C ASP A 9 5.01 11.20 -30.48
N ALA A 10 4.28 10.14 -30.89
CA ALA A 10 4.85 9.02 -31.69
C ALA A 10 4.70 9.15 -33.22
N GLY A 11 4.47 10.35 -33.76
CA GLY A 11 4.37 10.51 -35.22
C GLY A 11 3.25 9.71 -35.87
N CYS A 12 2.11 9.52 -35.19
CA CYS A 12 0.88 8.99 -35.78
C CYS A 12 0.50 9.86 -36.98
N SER A 13 0.59 9.32 -38.20
CA SER A 13 0.26 10.06 -39.41
C SER A 13 -1.22 9.89 -39.78
N LEU A 14 -1.83 11.00 -40.20
CA LEU A 14 -3.17 11.00 -40.81
C LEU A 14 -3.06 10.40 -42.21
N LEU A 15 -3.80 9.33 -42.48
CA LEU A 15 -3.97 8.81 -43.83
C LEU A 15 -5.14 9.54 -44.50
N ASP A 16 -4.84 10.54 -45.33
CA ASP A 16 -5.81 11.17 -46.22
C ASP A 16 -6.05 10.24 -47.42
N GLY A 17 -7.13 9.47 -47.38
CA GLY A 17 -7.54 8.61 -48.50
C GLY A 17 -8.26 9.43 -49.57
N GLU A 18 -7.55 9.79 -50.65
CA GLU A 18 -8.20 10.26 -51.89
C GLU A 18 -8.97 9.11 -52.55
N GLY A 19 -10.29 9.10 -52.36
CA GLY A 19 -11.21 8.24 -53.08
C GLY A 19 -12.54 8.96 -53.26
N GLU A 20 -12.77 9.50 -54.45
CA GLU A 20 -14.02 10.16 -54.86
C GLU A 20 -15.26 9.32 -54.49
N ARG A 21 -16.06 9.80 -53.53
CA ARG A 21 -17.48 9.48 -53.43
C ARG A 21 -18.29 10.67 -52.96
N ASP A 22 -19.29 10.97 -53.78
CA ASP A 22 -20.35 11.95 -53.64
C ASP A 22 -21.17 11.74 -52.35
N GLY A 23 -21.52 12.85 -51.68
CA GLY A 23 -22.59 12.93 -50.67
C GLY A 23 -22.25 12.68 -49.19
N GLY A 24 -21.77 13.72 -48.49
CA GLY A 24 -22.19 14.06 -47.11
C GLY A 24 -21.89 13.09 -45.95
N HIS A 25 -20.62 12.89 -45.59
CA HIS A 25 -20.22 12.46 -44.23
C HIS A 25 -18.95 13.18 -43.77
N GLN A 26 -18.93 13.60 -42.49
CA GLN A 26 -17.78 14.24 -41.84
C GLN A 26 -16.51 13.38 -41.96
N ASP A 27 -15.40 14.07 -42.23
CA ASP A 27 -14.03 13.60 -42.36
C ASP A 27 -13.62 12.64 -41.21
N ARG A 28 -13.63 11.32 -41.46
CA ARG A 28 -13.22 10.31 -40.48
C ARG A 28 -11.70 10.17 -40.49
N ARG A 29 -11.02 10.93 -39.64
CA ARG A 29 -9.58 10.76 -39.37
C ARG A 29 -9.29 9.31 -39.00
N GLN A 30 -8.47 8.63 -39.80
CA GLN A 30 -7.99 7.28 -39.51
C GLN A 30 -6.66 7.37 -38.76
N PHE A 31 -6.53 6.61 -37.67
CA PHE A 31 -5.32 6.56 -36.84
C PHE A 31 -4.66 5.19 -36.95
N SER A 32 -3.34 5.17 -36.89
CA SER A 32 -2.53 3.95 -36.98
C SER A 32 -1.42 3.98 -35.93
N TRP A 33 -1.01 2.79 -35.47
CA TRP A 33 0.12 2.63 -34.53
C TRP A 33 1.47 2.87 -35.20
N TRP A 34 1.57 2.58 -36.49
CA TRP A 34 2.73 2.81 -37.34
C TRP A 34 2.29 2.92 -38.80
N ASN A 35 3.16 3.48 -39.63
CA ASN A 35 2.90 3.61 -41.06
C ASN A 35 3.44 2.40 -41.82
N TYR A 36 2.74 2.02 -42.89
CA TYR A 36 3.14 0.95 -43.79
C TYR A 36 3.66 1.52 -45.10
N ASN A 37 4.91 1.20 -45.43
CA ASN A 37 5.57 1.67 -46.64
C ASN A 37 5.83 0.51 -47.59
N VAL A 38 5.69 0.77 -48.89
CA VAL A 38 6.09 -0.14 -49.95
C VAL A 38 7.09 0.59 -50.83
N ASP A 39 8.30 0.05 -50.93
CA ASP A 39 9.28 0.53 -51.89
C ASP A 39 8.81 0.17 -53.31
N GLU A 40 8.50 1.18 -54.12
CA GLU A 40 7.98 1.00 -55.48
C GLU A 40 8.97 0.31 -56.43
N GLN A 41 10.27 0.35 -56.15
CA GLN A 41 11.30 -0.24 -57.00
C GLN A 41 11.61 -1.68 -56.60
N THR A 42 11.64 -1.98 -55.30
CA THR A 42 12.04 -3.30 -54.79
C THR A 42 10.85 -4.16 -54.38
N GLY A 43 9.66 -3.56 -54.23
CA GLY A 43 8.49 -4.21 -53.63
C GLY A 43 8.66 -4.50 -52.14
N ALA A 44 9.74 -4.02 -51.51
CA ALA A 44 10.01 -4.24 -50.09
C ALA A 44 8.95 -3.55 -49.23
N ARG A 45 8.50 -4.25 -48.19
CA ARG A 45 7.46 -3.81 -47.27
C ARG A 45 8.11 -3.49 -45.94
N SER A 46 7.92 -2.28 -45.44
CA SER A 46 8.48 -1.87 -44.15
C SER A 46 7.48 -1.13 -43.28
N TYR A 47 7.70 -1.18 -41.98
CA TYR A 47 6.98 -0.40 -40.99
C TYR A 47 7.87 0.71 -40.42
N SER A 48 7.32 1.92 -40.25
CA SER A 48 8.02 3.04 -39.61
C SER A 48 7.31 3.47 -38.35
N ASN A 49 8.06 3.79 -37.28
CA ASN A 49 7.58 4.21 -35.95
C ASN A 49 7.03 3.05 -35.09
N VAL A 50 7.45 1.81 -35.36
CA VAL A 50 7.06 0.66 -34.54
C VAL A 50 7.68 0.76 -33.14
N GLU A 51 8.94 1.19 -33.07
CA GLU A 51 9.68 1.40 -31.83
C GLU A 51 9.01 2.45 -30.95
N ASP A 52 8.49 3.54 -31.53
CA ASP A 52 7.77 4.58 -30.78
C ASP A 52 6.47 4.05 -30.17
N ALA A 53 5.74 3.19 -30.91
CA ALA A 53 4.55 2.54 -30.40
C ALA A 53 4.87 1.55 -29.25
N ILE A 54 5.97 0.79 -29.37
CA ILE A 54 6.46 -0.09 -28.30
C ILE A 54 6.86 0.73 -27.07
N GLU A 55 7.61 1.82 -27.25
CA GLU A 55 8.05 2.69 -26.15
C GLU A 55 6.87 3.40 -25.48
N PHE A 56 5.83 3.74 -26.23
CA PHE A 56 4.59 4.25 -25.65
C PHE A 56 3.91 3.20 -24.76
N VAL A 57 3.80 1.94 -25.22
CA VAL A 57 3.27 0.85 -24.38
C VAL A 57 4.17 0.63 -23.16
N ALA A 58 5.49 0.74 -23.31
CA ALA A 58 6.45 0.64 -22.21
C ALA A 58 6.24 1.74 -21.17
N LYS A 59 6.04 2.99 -21.61
CA LYS A 59 5.70 4.13 -20.75
C LYS A 59 4.41 3.86 -19.97
N VAL A 60 3.36 3.40 -20.65
CA VAL A 60 2.10 3.03 -19.98
C VAL A 60 2.31 1.91 -18.96
N CYS A 61 3.11 0.89 -19.28
CA CYS A 61 3.42 -0.19 -18.33
C CYS A 61 4.16 0.35 -17.10
N ARG A 62 5.07 1.31 -17.26
CA ARG A 62 5.78 1.96 -16.13
C ARG A 62 4.87 2.85 -15.30
N GLU A 63 3.95 3.58 -15.93
CA GLU A 63 3.08 4.56 -15.26
C GLU A 63 1.81 3.95 -14.66
N GLN A 64 1.25 2.92 -15.30
CA GLN A 64 -0.08 2.38 -15.00
C GLN A 64 -0.08 0.87 -14.72
N GLY A 65 1.07 0.20 -14.90
CA GLY A 65 1.20 -1.21 -14.61
C GLY A 65 1.12 -1.53 -13.10
N PRO A 66 1.17 -2.82 -12.74
CA PRO A 66 1.43 -3.98 -13.60
C PRO A 66 0.20 -4.44 -14.37
N PHE A 67 0.43 -5.11 -15.51
CA PHE A 67 -0.60 -5.72 -16.35
C PHE A 67 -0.29 -7.21 -16.56
N ASP A 68 -1.24 -8.11 -16.29
CA ASP A 68 -1.03 -9.56 -16.42
C ASP A 68 -0.90 -10.04 -17.87
N GLY A 69 -1.48 -9.34 -18.84
CA GLY A 69 -1.49 -9.77 -20.25
C GLY A 69 -1.80 -8.64 -21.21
N VAL A 70 -1.56 -8.90 -22.49
CA VAL A 70 -1.74 -7.93 -23.58
C VAL A 70 -2.84 -8.40 -24.53
N PHE A 71 -3.70 -7.47 -24.94
CA PHE A 71 -4.78 -7.72 -25.89
C PHE A 71 -4.75 -6.70 -27.01
N GLY A 72 -4.90 -7.14 -28.25
CA GLY A 72 -4.98 -6.24 -29.40
C GLY A 72 -5.86 -6.76 -30.53
N PHE A 73 -6.41 -5.81 -31.29
CA PHE A 73 -7.22 -6.02 -32.48
C PHE A 73 -6.52 -5.48 -33.73
N SER A 74 -6.54 -6.24 -34.83
CA SER A 74 -5.97 -5.83 -36.12
C SER A 74 -4.50 -5.38 -35.98
N GLN A 75 -4.16 -4.16 -36.40
CA GLN A 75 -2.82 -3.59 -36.21
C GLN A 75 -2.38 -3.57 -34.74
N GLY A 76 -3.29 -3.31 -33.80
CA GLY A 76 -2.99 -3.36 -32.36
C GLY A 76 -2.72 -4.78 -31.84
N GLY A 77 -3.28 -5.81 -32.48
CA GLY A 77 -2.94 -7.21 -32.19
C GLY A 77 -1.53 -7.57 -32.67
N MET A 78 -1.12 -7.03 -33.82
CA MET A 78 0.26 -7.14 -34.27
C MET A 78 1.22 -6.42 -33.30
N LEU A 79 0.85 -5.23 -32.79
CA LEU A 79 1.64 -4.51 -31.78
C LEU A 79 1.82 -5.34 -30.50
N ALA A 80 0.73 -5.92 -30.01
CA ALA A 80 0.76 -6.79 -28.84
C ALA A 80 1.75 -7.95 -29.02
N SER A 81 1.87 -8.49 -30.24
CA SER A 81 2.84 -9.53 -30.54
C SER A 81 4.28 -9.00 -30.49
N PHE A 82 4.53 -7.80 -31.03
CA PHE A 82 5.85 -7.18 -30.98
C PHE A 82 6.29 -6.86 -29.55
N VAL A 83 5.36 -6.45 -28.70
CA VAL A 83 5.62 -6.22 -27.27
C VAL A 83 6.05 -7.52 -26.58
N LEU A 84 5.35 -8.64 -26.81
CA LEU A 84 5.77 -9.94 -26.25
C LEU A 84 7.11 -10.42 -26.80
N GLN A 85 7.40 -10.16 -28.07
CA GLN A 85 8.71 -10.45 -28.65
C GLN A 85 9.82 -9.60 -28.02
N HIS A 86 9.56 -8.32 -27.79
CA HIS A 86 10.50 -7.39 -27.16
C HIS A 86 10.80 -7.79 -25.70
N GLN A 87 9.79 -8.27 -24.97
CA GLN A 87 9.93 -8.79 -23.61
C GLN A 87 10.95 -9.94 -23.53
N LEU A 88 11.04 -10.80 -24.56
CA LEU A 88 12.01 -11.90 -24.59
C LEU A 88 13.42 -11.49 -25.06
N LYS A 89 13.56 -10.40 -25.81
CA LYS A 89 14.83 -9.97 -26.42
C LYS A 89 15.68 -9.07 -25.50
N THR A 90 15.07 -8.43 -24.51
CA THR A 90 15.74 -7.44 -23.66
C THR A 90 16.58 -8.10 -22.56
N GLN A 91 17.80 -7.60 -22.34
CA GLN A 91 18.56 -7.92 -21.13
C GLN A 91 17.91 -7.18 -19.95
N ASP A 92 17.74 -7.89 -18.85
CA ASP A 92 17.06 -7.51 -17.61
C ASP A 92 17.41 -6.08 -17.10
N PRO A 93 16.44 -5.22 -16.73
CA PRO A 93 14.99 -5.44 -16.71
C PRO A 93 14.24 -4.93 -17.94
N SER A 94 13.35 -5.79 -18.47
CA SER A 94 12.39 -5.42 -19.51
C SER A 94 11.31 -4.50 -18.94
N PRO A 95 10.81 -3.50 -19.69
CA PRO A 95 9.67 -2.69 -19.26
C PRO A 95 8.33 -3.45 -19.30
N PHE A 96 8.33 -4.70 -19.75
CA PHE A 96 7.14 -5.55 -19.92
C PHE A 96 7.20 -6.79 -19.03
N ALA A 97 6.07 -7.15 -18.43
CA ALA A 97 5.92 -8.34 -17.56
C ALA A 97 4.63 -9.12 -17.88
N PHE A 98 4.26 -9.19 -19.16
CA PHE A 98 3.04 -9.88 -19.59
C PHE A 98 3.20 -11.39 -19.50
N SER A 99 2.17 -12.06 -19.00
CA SER A 99 2.09 -13.52 -18.86
C SER A 99 1.31 -14.21 -19.97
N PHE A 100 0.50 -13.48 -20.76
CA PHE A 100 -0.29 -14.03 -21.87
C PHE A 100 -0.65 -12.97 -22.92
N GLY A 101 -1.08 -13.43 -24.12
CA GLY A 101 -1.49 -12.58 -25.23
C GLY A 101 -2.84 -12.97 -25.83
N ILE A 102 -3.65 -11.99 -26.22
CA ILE A 102 -4.92 -12.20 -26.94
C ILE A 102 -4.91 -11.36 -28.23
N PHE A 103 -5.19 -12.01 -29.35
CA PHE A 103 -5.01 -11.46 -30.69
C PHE A 103 -6.29 -11.62 -31.51
N ALA A 104 -6.97 -10.53 -31.85
CA ALA A 104 -8.20 -10.59 -32.65
C ALA A 104 -7.97 -9.96 -34.04
N SER A 105 -8.26 -10.70 -35.11
CA SER A 105 -7.97 -10.31 -36.50
C SER A 105 -6.54 -9.77 -36.69
N ALA A 106 -5.57 -10.30 -35.94
CA ALA A 106 -4.20 -9.79 -35.90
C ALA A 106 -3.34 -10.49 -36.96
N PRO A 107 -2.81 -9.79 -37.97
CA PRO A 107 -1.95 -10.42 -38.97
C PRO A 107 -0.54 -10.65 -38.44
N GLN A 108 0.15 -11.64 -39.00
CA GLN A 108 1.61 -11.69 -38.96
C GLN A 108 2.22 -10.51 -39.74
N SER A 109 3.35 -10.01 -39.23
CA SER A 109 4.15 -8.98 -39.91
C SER A 109 4.56 -9.43 -41.32
N VAL A 110 4.58 -8.49 -42.26
CA VAL A 110 5.21 -8.70 -43.59
C VAL A 110 6.56 -8.01 -43.73
N ASP A 111 6.98 -7.25 -42.71
CA ASP A 111 8.29 -6.65 -42.63
C ASP A 111 9.30 -7.66 -42.04
N PRO A 112 10.34 -8.06 -42.80
CA PRO A 112 11.34 -9.04 -42.37
C PRO A 112 12.00 -8.74 -41.01
N GLN A 113 12.07 -7.47 -40.59
CA GLN A 113 12.60 -7.08 -39.28
C GLN A 113 11.78 -7.67 -38.12
N PHE A 114 10.48 -7.90 -38.34
CA PHE A 114 9.53 -8.34 -37.31
C PHE A 114 8.92 -9.74 -37.58
N VAL A 115 9.37 -10.44 -38.63
CA VAL A 115 8.93 -11.83 -38.93
C VAL A 115 9.84 -12.89 -38.29
N ASN A 116 11.11 -12.57 -38.04
CA ASN A 116 12.12 -13.58 -37.72
C ASN A 116 12.33 -13.77 -36.21
N LEU A 117 11.56 -14.69 -35.63
CA LEU A 117 11.84 -15.24 -34.30
C LEU A 117 12.61 -16.55 -34.45
N SER A 118 13.84 -16.60 -33.91
CA SER A 118 14.63 -17.83 -33.85
C SER A 118 14.01 -18.88 -32.91
N VAL A 119 13.07 -18.47 -32.05
CA VAL A 119 12.39 -19.30 -31.04
C VAL A 119 10.91 -18.92 -30.98
N LYS A 120 10.03 -19.91 -30.86
CA LYS A 120 8.58 -19.67 -30.66
C LYS A 120 8.31 -19.00 -29.31
N LEU A 121 7.29 -18.16 -29.27
CA LEU A 121 6.83 -17.48 -28.06
C LEU A 121 6.15 -18.48 -27.11
N SER A 122 6.68 -18.65 -25.90
CA SER A 122 6.16 -19.60 -24.89
C SER A 122 5.01 -19.06 -24.05
N PHE A 123 4.42 -17.93 -24.43
CA PHE A 123 3.28 -17.34 -23.72
C PHE A 123 1.97 -18.05 -24.10
N PRO A 124 1.09 -18.37 -23.13
CA PRO A 124 -0.29 -18.71 -23.42
C PRO A 124 -0.94 -17.66 -24.32
N SER A 125 -1.56 -18.10 -25.41
CA SER A 125 -2.14 -17.19 -26.40
C SER A 125 -3.50 -17.64 -26.93
N LEU A 126 -4.38 -16.67 -27.17
CA LEU A 126 -5.66 -16.86 -27.86
C LEU A 126 -5.72 -16.01 -29.13
N HIS A 127 -5.93 -16.66 -30.27
CA HIS A 127 -6.04 -16.05 -31.60
C HIS A 127 -7.48 -16.18 -32.09
N ILE A 128 -8.16 -15.05 -32.27
CA ILE A 128 -9.54 -14.96 -32.72
C ILE A 128 -9.55 -14.50 -34.18
N ILE A 129 -10.06 -15.35 -35.07
CA ILE A 129 -9.91 -15.21 -36.53
C ILE A 129 -11.29 -15.29 -37.19
N GLY A 130 -11.64 -14.26 -37.97
CA GLY A 130 -12.86 -14.23 -38.78
C GLY A 130 -12.65 -14.93 -40.12
N GLU A 131 -13.41 -15.98 -40.41
CA GLU A 131 -13.30 -16.75 -41.66
C GLU A 131 -13.67 -15.93 -42.89
N SER A 132 -14.55 -14.93 -42.73
CA SER A 132 -14.99 -14.03 -43.79
C SER A 132 -14.28 -12.67 -43.73
N ASP A 133 -13.13 -12.56 -43.06
CA ASP A 133 -12.38 -11.32 -42.92
C ASP A 133 -11.70 -10.93 -44.25
N THR A 134 -12.24 -9.89 -44.89
CA THR A 134 -11.70 -9.34 -46.15
C THR A 134 -10.66 -8.25 -45.94
N VAL A 135 -10.43 -7.81 -44.69
CA VAL A 135 -9.45 -6.77 -44.35
C VAL A 135 -8.11 -7.43 -44.00
N VAL A 136 -8.16 -8.47 -43.17
CA VAL A 136 -7.01 -9.29 -42.81
C VAL A 136 -7.31 -10.74 -43.18
N ALA A 137 -6.61 -11.25 -44.19
CA ALA A 137 -6.76 -12.63 -44.63
C ALA A 137 -6.53 -13.61 -43.45
N PRO A 138 -7.44 -14.59 -43.22
CA PRO A 138 -7.34 -15.54 -42.11
C PRO A 138 -6.00 -16.26 -42.02
N GLU A 139 -5.38 -16.54 -43.17
CA GLU A 139 -4.07 -17.19 -43.29
C GLU A 139 -2.97 -16.38 -42.60
N ARG A 140 -3.04 -15.04 -42.64
CA ARG A 140 -2.08 -14.17 -41.96
C ARG A 140 -2.24 -14.19 -40.46
N CYS A 141 -3.47 -14.35 -39.96
CA CYS A 141 -3.73 -14.53 -38.54
C CYS A 141 -3.21 -15.89 -38.06
N MET A 142 -3.40 -16.94 -38.87
CA MET A 142 -2.85 -18.27 -38.60
C MET A 142 -1.32 -18.27 -38.56
N GLN A 143 -0.66 -17.55 -39.47
CA GLN A 143 0.79 -17.38 -39.44
C GLN A 143 1.29 -16.73 -38.15
N LEU A 144 0.54 -15.79 -37.57
CA LEU A 144 0.88 -15.21 -36.27
C LEU A 144 0.72 -16.25 -35.17
N ALA A 145 -0.37 -17.02 -35.18
CA ALA A 145 -0.59 -18.09 -34.21
C ALA A 145 0.55 -19.12 -34.20
N GLU A 146 1.08 -19.49 -35.39
CA GLU A 146 2.19 -20.44 -35.53
C GLU A 146 3.49 -20.00 -34.86
N THR A 147 3.66 -18.70 -34.58
CA THR A 147 4.82 -18.17 -33.84
C THR A 147 4.78 -18.48 -32.34
N PHE A 148 3.63 -18.92 -31.79
CA PHE A 148 3.48 -19.28 -30.38
C PHE A 148 3.60 -20.79 -30.17
N VAL A 149 3.99 -21.18 -28.96
CA VAL A 149 3.90 -22.56 -28.48
C VAL A 149 2.44 -22.84 -28.11
N GLU A 150 1.87 -23.91 -28.68
CA GLU A 150 0.50 -24.38 -28.41
C GLU A 150 -0.58 -23.27 -28.42
N PRO A 151 -0.71 -22.48 -29.50
CA PRO A 151 -1.69 -21.40 -29.58
C PRO A 151 -3.12 -21.93 -29.54
N ARG A 152 -4.01 -21.23 -28.82
CA ARG A 152 -5.45 -21.46 -28.91
C ARG A 152 -6.01 -20.64 -30.07
N VAL A 153 -6.71 -21.29 -31.00
CA VAL A 153 -7.34 -20.62 -32.15
C VAL A 153 -8.85 -20.73 -32.05
N LEU A 154 -9.54 -19.59 -32.15
CA LEU A 154 -10.99 -19.50 -32.28
C LEU A 154 -11.33 -18.95 -33.66
N LEU A 155 -11.91 -19.79 -34.51
CA LEU A 155 -12.51 -19.37 -35.77
C LEU A 155 -13.95 -18.91 -35.53
N HIS A 156 -14.35 -17.80 -36.16
CA HIS A 156 -15.74 -17.36 -36.21
C HIS A 156 -16.17 -17.04 -37.65
N PRO A 157 -17.45 -17.23 -38.01
CA PRO A 157 -17.91 -17.09 -39.40
C PRO A 157 -17.95 -15.62 -39.88
N GLY A 158 -17.61 -14.67 -39.01
CA GLY A 158 -17.70 -13.24 -39.26
C GLY A 158 -16.52 -12.66 -40.06
N GLY A 159 -16.60 -11.36 -40.34
CA GLY A 159 -15.50 -10.59 -40.92
C GLY A 159 -14.61 -9.93 -39.86
N HIS A 160 -14.13 -8.73 -40.15
CA HIS A 160 -13.15 -7.98 -39.34
C HIS A 160 -13.74 -7.36 -38.06
N TYR A 161 -14.00 -8.17 -37.02
CA TYR A 161 -14.49 -7.68 -35.72
C TYR A 161 -14.16 -8.63 -34.56
N ILE A 162 -14.31 -8.15 -33.32
CA ILE A 162 -14.16 -8.98 -32.11
C ILE A 162 -15.51 -9.62 -31.75
N PRO A 163 -15.67 -10.95 -31.83
CA PRO A 163 -16.93 -11.60 -31.50
C PRO A 163 -17.27 -11.50 -30.01
N THR A 164 -18.55 -11.26 -29.71
CA THR A 164 -19.09 -11.17 -28.33
C THR A 164 -20.05 -12.32 -28.00
N ASN A 165 -20.08 -13.35 -28.86
CA ASN A 165 -20.92 -14.53 -28.74
C ASN A 165 -20.42 -15.47 -27.61
N LYS A 166 -21.18 -16.55 -27.38
CA LYS A 166 -20.86 -17.52 -26.33
C LYS A 166 -19.50 -18.16 -26.54
N ASP A 167 -19.16 -18.55 -27.77
CA ASP A 167 -17.92 -19.27 -28.08
C ASP A 167 -16.68 -18.41 -27.81
N ALA A 168 -16.72 -17.13 -28.16
CA ALA A 168 -15.67 -16.17 -27.82
C ALA A 168 -15.48 -16.01 -26.31
N LYS A 169 -16.58 -15.91 -25.57
CA LYS A 169 -16.54 -15.84 -24.10
C LYS A 169 -16.04 -17.14 -23.46
N ASP A 170 -16.36 -18.29 -24.04
CA ASP A 170 -15.91 -19.60 -23.57
C ASP A 170 -14.41 -19.78 -23.81
N ALA A 171 -13.90 -19.37 -24.97
CA ALA A 171 -12.47 -19.41 -25.30
C ALA A 171 -11.64 -18.53 -24.34
N LEU A 172 -12.10 -17.31 -24.06
CA LEU A 172 -11.49 -16.42 -23.06
C LEU A 172 -11.51 -17.03 -21.67
N ARG A 173 -12.65 -17.59 -21.24
CA ARG A 173 -12.77 -18.28 -19.95
C ARG A 173 -11.79 -19.44 -19.84
N ALA A 174 -11.65 -20.25 -20.89
CA ALA A 174 -10.76 -21.40 -20.88
C ALA A 174 -9.27 -20.99 -20.84
N LEU A 175 -8.89 -19.89 -21.49
CA LEU A 175 -7.53 -19.33 -21.38
C LEU A 175 -7.26 -18.89 -19.93
N PHE A 176 -8.18 -18.13 -19.33
CA PHE A 176 -8.01 -17.65 -17.96
C PHE A 176 -8.02 -18.77 -16.91
N GLN A 177 -8.79 -19.85 -17.14
CA GLN A 177 -8.77 -21.04 -16.29
C GLN A 177 -7.43 -21.77 -16.33
N GLU A 178 -6.82 -21.89 -17.51
CA GLU A 178 -5.48 -22.48 -17.66
C GLU A 178 -4.42 -21.63 -16.95
N ILE A 179 -4.43 -20.32 -17.17
CA ILE A 179 -3.53 -19.38 -16.49
C ILE A 179 -3.72 -19.50 -14.97
N GLY A 180 -4.97 -19.56 -14.50
CA GLY A 180 -5.30 -19.77 -13.09
C GLY A 180 -4.81 -21.11 -12.54
N ALA A 181 -4.95 -22.20 -13.30
CA ALA A 181 -4.49 -23.53 -12.91
C ALA A 181 -2.97 -23.65 -12.88
N ALA A 182 -2.27 -23.04 -13.85
CA ALA A 182 -0.80 -22.98 -13.86
C ALA A 182 -0.28 -22.15 -12.68
N LYS A 183 -0.92 -21.00 -12.38
CA LYS A 183 -0.64 -20.22 -11.17
C LYS A 183 -0.91 -21.05 -9.90
N ALA A 184 -1.99 -21.83 -9.85
CA ALA A 184 -2.33 -22.68 -8.69
C ALA A 184 -1.41 -23.92 -8.51
N ALA A 185 -0.93 -24.52 -9.59
CA ALA A 185 0.00 -25.65 -9.54
C ALA A 185 1.40 -25.18 -9.13
N ARG A 186 1.86 -24.03 -9.67
CA ARG A 186 3.06 -23.33 -9.18
C ARG A 186 2.89 -23.01 -7.69
N TRP A 187 1.76 -22.41 -7.30
CA TRP A 187 1.42 -22.13 -5.90
C TRP A 187 1.54 -23.37 -5.00
N THR A 188 1.05 -24.54 -5.43
CA THR A 188 1.12 -25.76 -4.61
C THR A 188 2.56 -26.23 -4.37
N VAL A 189 3.42 -26.19 -5.40
CA VAL A 189 4.84 -26.53 -5.29
C VAL A 189 5.62 -25.47 -4.51
N GLN A 190 5.26 -24.19 -4.66
CA GLN A 190 5.94 -23.05 -4.05
C GLN A 190 5.55 -22.85 -2.58
N SER A 191 4.29 -23.10 -2.22
CA SER A 191 3.83 -23.24 -0.83
C SER A 191 4.67 -24.27 -0.10
N ALA A 192 4.94 -25.43 -0.73
CA ALA A 192 5.79 -26.46 -0.15
C ALA A 192 7.23 -25.98 0.12
N SER A 193 7.79 -25.09 -0.72
CA SER A 193 9.11 -24.48 -0.48
C SER A 193 9.10 -23.45 0.66
N MET A 194 8.03 -22.65 0.79
CA MET A 194 7.88 -21.68 1.89
C MET A 194 7.67 -22.35 3.25
N HIS A 195 7.06 -23.53 3.30
CA HIS A 195 6.90 -24.29 4.53
C HIS A 195 8.23 -24.85 5.08
N LEU A 196 9.26 -25.06 4.24
CA LEU A 196 10.49 -25.73 4.66
C LEU A 196 11.60 -24.78 5.17
N GLY A 197 11.44 -23.46 5.01
CA GLY A 197 12.51 -22.47 5.27
C GLY A 197 12.16 -21.45 6.35
N ARG A 198 13.17 -21.05 7.13
CA ARG A 198 13.15 -19.91 8.07
C ARG A 198 14.40 -19.07 7.87
N ALA A 199 14.39 -17.81 8.30
CA ALA A 199 15.56 -16.95 8.21
C ALA A 199 16.78 -17.61 8.88
N THR A 200 17.93 -17.56 8.21
CA THR A 200 19.19 -18.08 8.77
C THR A 200 20.26 -16.98 8.82
N ALA A 201 21.18 -17.10 9.77
CA ALA A 201 22.29 -16.16 9.92
C ALA A 201 23.14 -16.06 8.63
N ALA A 202 23.37 -17.19 7.95
CA ALA A 202 24.17 -17.24 6.74
C ALA A 202 23.46 -16.53 5.57
N ALA A 203 22.20 -16.89 5.28
CA ALA A 203 21.47 -16.36 4.15
C ALA A 203 21.12 -14.87 4.32
N THR A 204 20.70 -14.44 5.51
CA THR A 204 20.44 -13.02 5.81
C THR A 204 21.71 -12.17 5.64
N LYS A 205 22.87 -12.68 6.06
CA LYS A 205 24.15 -12.00 5.89
C LYS A 205 24.56 -11.90 4.43
N GLU A 206 24.46 -13.00 3.68
CA GLU A 206 24.82 -13.05 2.26
C GLU A 206 23.95 -12.10 1.44
N PHE A 207 22.64 -12.09 1.71
CA PHE A 207 21.70 -11.21 1.02
C PHE A 207 22.07 -9.73 1.16
N LEU A 208 22.37 -9.28 2.38
CA LEU A 208 22.78 -7.88 2.62
C LEU A 208 24.15 -7.55 2.02
N GLN A 209 25.01 -8.54 1.77
CA GLN A 209 26.30 -8.33 1.08
C GLN A 209 26.15 -8.10 -0.43
N ARG A 210 25.01 -8.49 -1.03
CA ARG A 210 24.75 -8.34 -2.47
C ARG A 210 24.27 -6.94 -2.86
N GLY A 211 23.71 -6.17 -1.92
CA GLY A 211 23.24 -4.81 -2.21
C GLY A 211 24.39 -3.87 -2.56
N GLU A 212 24.26 -3.16 -3.68
CA GLU A 212 25.14 -2.04 -4.02
C GLU A 212 24.76 -0.81 -3.18
N GLY A 213 25.74 -0.22 -2.52
CA GLY A 213 25.55 0.88 -1.57
C GLY A 213 25.70 0.45 -0.12
N PRO A 214 25.51 1.37 0.83
CA PRO A 214 26.00 1.26 2.22
C PRO A 214 25.17 0.34 3.13
N SER A 215 24.40 -0.60 2.57
CA SER A 215 23.66 -1.66 3.27
C SER A 215 24.60 -2.71 3.91
N ARG A 216 25.70 -2.27 4.53
CA ARG A 216 26.52 -3.13 5.39
C ARG A 216 25.70 -3.45 6.62
N ALA A 217 25.29 -4.71 6.81
CA ALA A 217 24.48 -5.18 7.94
C ALA A 217 24.76 -4.40 9.24
N VAL A 218 23.80 -3.55 9.65
CA VAL A 218 23.94 -2.65 10.80
C VAL A 218 23.39 -3.29 12.08
N ALA A 219 22.27 -4.01 11.96
CA ALA A 219 21.52 -4.52 13.10
C ALA A 219 21.53 -6.06 13.20
N ARG A 220 21.29 -6.57 14.41
CA ARG A 220 21.28 -8.02 14.71
C ARG A 220 20.02 -8.37 15.50
N LEU A 221 19.17 -9.21 14.90
CA LEU A 221 18.04 -9.81 15.62
C LEU A 221 18.49 -11.10 16.27
N ARG A 222 18.32 -11.22 17.58
CA ARG A 222 18.70 -12.42 18.31
C ARG A 222 17.62 -13.49 18.19
N VAL A 223 18.04 -14.72 17.87
CA VAL A 223 17.13 -15.89 17.68
C VAL A 223 17.54 -17.13 18.47
N GLY A 224 18.70 -17.08 19.15
CA GLY A 224 19.09 -18.10 20.12
C GLY A 224 19.31 -17.55 21.53
N ALA A 225 19.67 -18.46 22.43
CA ALA A 225 19.96 -18.17 23.83
C ALA A 225 21.03 -17.08 23.98
N ALA A 226 20.97 -16.29 25.06
CA ALA A 226 21.98 -15.27 25.32
C ALA A 226 23.39 -15.89 25.30
N GLY A 227 24.29 -15.34 24.48
CA GLY A 227 25.66 -15.82 24.32
C GLY A 227 25.88 -16.92 23.27
N SER A 228 24.83 -17.51 22.69
CA SER A 228 24.96 -18.52 21.60
C SER A 228 25.60 -17.95 20.32
N GLY A 229 25.43 -16.64 20.08
CA GLY A 229 25.85 -15.99 18.84
C GLY A 229 24.84 -16.14 17.69
N ASP A 230 23.71 -16.83 17.91
CA ASP A 230 22.68 -17.05 16.91
C ASP A 230 21.89 -15.75 16.67
N VAL A 231 22.26 -15.06 15.59
CA VAL A 231 21.68 -13.78 15.18
C VAL A 231 21.35 -13.77 13.69
N LEU A 232 20.21 -13.17 13.36
CA LEU A 232 19.86 -12.81 11.99
C LEU A 232 20.36 -11.40 11.70
N HIS A 233 20.87 -11.19 10.49
CA HIS A 233 21.33 -9.88 10.05
C HIS A 233 20.15 -9.11 9.46
N VAL A 234 19.91 -7.89 9.96
CA VAL A 234 18.74 -7.10 9.57
C VAL A 234 19.21 -5.82 8.85
N SER A 235 18.55 -5.50 7.75
CA SER A 235 18.67 -4.21 7.08
C SER A 235 18.14 -3.08 7.96
N ARG A 236 18.74 -1.89 7.87
CA ARG A 236 18.25 -0.71 8.59
C ARG A 236 16.89 -0.24 8.10
N ARG A 237 16.56 -0.52 6.83
CA ARG A 237 15.22 -0.33 6.27
C ARG A 237 14.42 -1.61 6.45
N GLY A 238 13.28 -1.54 7.10
CA GLY A 238 12.28 -2.61 7.08
C GLY A 238 11.05 -2.20 6.28
N VAL A 239 10.32 -3.18 5.79
CA VAL A 239 9.03 -3.02 5.12
C VAL A 239 7.94 -3.45 6.10
N GLY A 240 7.02 -2.54 6.41
CA GLY A 240 5.84 -2.87 7.20
C GLY A 240 4.57 -2.86 6.35
N SER A 241 3.61 -3.72 6.68
CA SER A 241 2.27 -3.69 6.12
C SER A 241 1.27 -3.09 7.12
N PRO A 242 0.86 -1.81 6.97
CA PRO A 242 -0.26 -1.28 7.71
C PRO A 242 -1.60 -1.73 7.08
N HIS A 243 -2.65 -1.73 7.91
CA HIS A 243 -4.02 -2.03 7.48
C HIS A 243 -4.41 -1.22 6.22
N PHE A 244 -5.13 -1.84 5.29
CA PHE A 244 -5.50 -1.34 3.94
C PHE A 244 -4.48 -1.50 2.79
N TRP A 245 -3.46 -2.36 2.93
CA TRP A 245 -2.45 -2.64 1.87
C TRP A 245 -3.01 -3.21 0.56
N ALA A 246 -4.11 -3.95 0.63
CA ALA A 246 -4.58 -4.80 -0.46
C ALA A 246 -4.97 -4.10 -1.78
N LYS A 247 -5.16 -2.78 -1.73
CA LYS A 247 -5.62 -1.97 -2.86
C LYS A 247 -4.52 -1.03 -3.39
N ASP A 248 -3.36 -0.97 -2.74
CA ASP A 248 -2.28 -0.02 -3.02
C ASP A 248 -1.11 -0.71 -3.74
N VAL A 249 -1.32 -0.99 -5.03
CA VAL A 249 -0.33 -1.66 -5.91
C VAL A 249 1.03 -0.94 -5.97
N PRO A 250 1.10 0.40 -6.07
CA PRO A 250 2.37 1.12 -6.02
C PRO A 250 3.20 0.82 -4.78
N ARG A 251 2.56 0.71 -3.61
CA ARG A 251 3.23 0.39 -2.33
C ARG A 251 3.76 -1.04 -2.27
N ILE A 252 3.01 -2.00 -2.79
CA ILE A 252 3.44 -3.40 -2.92
C ILE A 252 4.67 -3.48 -3.83
N ASN A 253 4.64 -2.78 -4.98
CA ASN A 253 5.77 -2.73 -5.90
C ASN A 253 7.02 -2.06 -5.27
N ALA A 254 6.85 -0.99 -4.51
CA ALA A 254 7.96 -0.35 -3.79
C ALA A 254 8.59 -1.29 -2.75
N SER A 255 7.75 -2.05 -2.04
CA SER A 255 8.18 -3.06 -1.06
C SER A 255 8.95 -4.19 -1.73
N LYS A 256 8.42 -4.72 -2.84
CA LYS A 256 9.10 -5.74 -3.64
C LYS A 256 10.44 -5.21 -4.17
N HIS A 257 10.46 -3.99 -4.71
CA HIS A 257 11.68 -3.38 -5.21
C HIS A 257 12.74 -3.20 -4.13
N ALA A 258 12.36 -2.74 -2.92
CA ALA A 258 13.29 -2.60 -1.81
C ALA A 258 13.93 -3.95 -1.41
N ILE A 259 13.17 -5.05 -1.46
CA ILE A 259 13.69 -6.38 -1.16
C ILE A 259 14.50 -6.92 -2.34
N SER A 260 14.00 -6.87 -3.57
CA SER A 260 14.70 -7.39 -4.75
C SER A 260 15.99 -6.63 -5.09
N SER A 261 16.11 -5.37 -4.64
CA SER A 261 17.34 -4.56 -4.72
C SER A 261 18.26 -4.70 -3.49
N PHE A 262 18.00 -5.67 -2.60
CA PHE A 262 18.78 -5.96 -1.40
C PHE A 262 18.84 -4.80 -0.38
N GLN A 263 17.92 -3.83 -0.46
CA GLN A 263 17.83 -2.71 0.49
C GLN A 263 17.09 -3.08 1.77
N SER A 264 16.21 -4.08 1.71
CA SER A 264 15.47 -4.57 2.88
C SER A 264 15.39 -6.09 2.90
N ASN A 265 15.55 -6.70 4.07
CA ASN A 265 15.27 -8.11 4.29
C ASN A 265 14.32 -8.36 5.47
N PHE A 266 13.67 -7.31 5.98
CA PHE A 266 12.75 -7.39 7.11
C PHE A 266 11.35 -7.00 6.65
N LEU A 267 10.43 -7.96 6.69
CA LEU A 267 9.02 -7.78 6.36
C LEU A 267 8.20 -7.98 7.63
N GLN A 268 7.35 -7.02 8.00
CA GLN A 268 6.42 -7.17 9.11
C GLN A 268 4.97 -6.99 8.66
N ALA A 269 4.17 -8.04 8.83
CA ALA A 269 2.73 -8.00 8.67
C ALA A 269 2.04 -7.66 9.99
N ALA A 270 0.94 -6.93 9.95
CA ALA A 270 0.17 -6.62 11.13
C ALA A 270 -1.10 -7.49 11.16
N VAL A 271 -1.37 -8.15 12.28
CA VAL A 271 -2.45 -9.14 12.42
C VAL A 271 -3.31 -8.82 13.63
N ASN A 272 -4.64 -8.87 13.44
CA ASN A 272 -5.62 -8.73 14.52
C ASN A 272 -6.29 -10.07 14.83
N PRO A 273 -5.92 -10.74 15.93
CA PRO A 273 -6.46 -12.04 16.32
C PRO A 273 -7.97 -12.06 16.62
N TYR A 274 -8.61 -10.90 16.85
CA TYR A 274 -10.06 -10.82 17.07
C TYR A 274 -10.87 -10.82 15.78
N VAL A 275 -10.27 -10.38 14.67
CA VAL A 275 -10.93 -10.40 13.38
C VAL A 275 -10.75 -11.82 12.85
N GLU A 276 -11.62 -12.73 13.27
CA GLU A 276 -11.84 -13.93 12.47
C GLU A 276 -12.28 -13.44 11.10
N ALA A 277 -11.41 -13.60 10.11
CA ALA A 277 -11.64 -13.28 8.71
C ALA A 277 -13.05 -13.73 8.31
N SER A 278 -14.03 -12.83 8.41
CA SER A 278 -15.35 -13.07 7.85
C SER A 278 -15.09 -13.19 6.34
N ARG A 279 -15.31 -14.40 5.81
CA ARG A 279 -14.80 -14.99 4.56
C ARG A 279 -15.20 -14.26 3.26
N LYS A 280 -15.19 -12.93 3.20
CA LYS A 280 -15.41 -12.17 1.96
C LYS A 280 -14.56 -10.91 1.83
N ASP A 281 -14.29 -10.19 2.92
CA ASP A 281 -13.51 -8.95 2.86
C ASP A 281 -12.04 -9.14 3.29
N ALA A 282 -11.79 -10.00 4.27
CA ALA A 282 -10.43 -10.40 4.67
C ALA A 282 -9.71 -11.24 3.60
N GLU A 283 -10.45 -12.05 2.82
CA GLU A 283 -9.90 -12.87 1.72
C GLU A 283 -9.19 -12.03 0.64
N LYS A 284 -9.53 -10.74 0.48
CA LYS A 284 -8.85 -9.87 -0.48
C LYS A 284 -7.57 -9.23 0.06
N GLN A 285 -7.42 -9.12 1.38
CA GLN A 285 -6.32 -8.36 1.98
C GLN A 285 -5.11 -9.23 2.30
N THR A 286 -5.35 -10.33 2.98
CA THR A 286 -4.35 -11.33 3.34
C THR A 286 -3.66 -11.97 2.11
N TYR A 287 -4.39 -12.09 1.00
CA TYR A 287 -3.85 -12.62 -0.26
C TYR A 287 -2.69 -11.79 -0.82
N VAL A 288 -2.62 -10.51 -0.49
CA VAL A 288 -1.69 -9.59 -1.15
C VAL A 288 -0.28 -9.66 -0.55
N GLU A 289 -0.15 -9.84 0.76
CA GLU A 289 1.15 -9.97 1.43
C GLU A 289 1.83 -11.30 1.09
N SER A 290 1.06 -12.39 1.14
CA SER A 290 1.54 -13.71 0.72
C SER A 290 1.89 -13.75 -0.77
N LEU A 291 1.11 -13.10 -1.64
CA LEU A 291 1.44 -12.95 -3.05
C LEU A 291 2.71 -12.13 -3.27
N ALA A 292 2.88 -11.00 -2.57
CA ALA A 292 4.07 -10.18 -2.69
C ALA A 292 5.34 -10.92 -2.23
N LEU A 293 5.26 -11.65 -1.12
CA LEU A 293 6.33 -12.51 -0.62
C LEU A 293 6.67 -13.62 -1.62
N GLN A 294 5.66 -14.21 -2.24
CA GLN A 294 5.83 -15.24 -3.26
C GLN A 294 6.53 -14.69 -4.51
N GLU A 295 6.06 -13.57 -5.06
CA GLU A 295 6.69 -12.93 -6.22
C GLU A 295 8.17 -12.59 -5.94
N LEU A 296 8.49 -12.14 -4.73
CA LEU A 296 9.89 -11.93 -4.31
C LEU A 296 10.75 -13.19 -4.37
N ILE A 297 10.21 -14.30 -3.85
CA ILE A 297 10.94 -15.55 -3.83
C ILE A 297 11.11 -16.12 -5.24
N ASP A 298 10.07 -16.07 -6.05
CA ASP A 298 10.00 -16.75 -7.33
C ASP A 298 10.53 -15.89 -8.49
N ASP A 299 9.95 -14.69 -8.67
CA ASP A 299 10.22 -13.86 -9.84
C ASP A 299 11.51 -13.05 -9.67
N PHE A 300 11.86 -12.72 -8.42
CA PHE A 300 13.11 -12.02 -8.08
C PHE A 300 14.20 -12.95 -7.52
N ALA A 301 13.94 -14.26 -7.44
CA ALA A 301 14.88 -15.29 -6.97
C ALA A 301 15.47 -15.01 -5.57
N VAL A 302 14.69 -14.42 -4.66
CA VAL A 302 15.11 -14.11 -3.28
C VAL A 302 14.85 -15.31 -2.35
N PRO A 303 15.87 -15.98 -1.77
CA PRO A 303 15.63 -17.16 -0.94
C PRO A 303 14.83 -16.83 0.34
N ARG A 304 13.89 -17.71 0.75
CA ARG A 304 13.09 -17.51 1.98
C ARG A 304 13.97 -17.34 3.22
N GLU A 305 15.10 -18.03 3.30
CA GLU A 305 16.05 -17.99 4.41
C GLU A 305 16.79 -16.65 4.52
N SER A 306 16.74 -15.83 3.48
CA SER A 306 17.32 -14.48 3.48
C SER A 306 16.38 -13.42 4.06
N LEU A 307 15.08 -13.73 4.11
CA LEU A 307 14.01 -12.83 4.54
C LEU A 307 13.63 -13.09 5.98
N ILE A 308 13.45 -12.03 6.76
CA ILE A 308 12.95 -12.06 8.12
C ILE A 308 11.46 -11.72 8.05
N VAL A 309 10.62 -12.73 8.21
CA VAL A 309 9.16 -12.61 8.20
C VAL A 309 8.68 -12.44 9.64
N SER A 310 8.23 -11.23 9.94
CA SER A 310 7.77 -10.80 11.26
C SER A 310 6.25 -10.58 11.27
N ALA A 311 5.61 -10.78 12.42
CA ALA A 311 4.21 -10.45 12.63
C ALA A 311 4.05 -9.51 13.85
N LEU A 312 3.30 -8.43 13.68
CA LEU A 312 2.83 -7.56 14.76
C LEU A 312 1.41 -7.95 15.15
N LEU A 313 1.23 -8.53 16.34
CA LEU A 313 -0.10 -8.80 16.89
C LEU A 313 -0.65 -7.51 17.49
N THR A 314 -1.69 -6.94 16.89
CA THR A 314 -2.28 -5.66 17.29
C THR A 314 -3.79 -5.63 17.01
N ASP A 315 -4.54 -4.87 17.82
CA ASP A 315 -5.97 -4.63 17.63
C ASP A 315 -6.28 -3.35 16.84
N ASP A 316 -5.26 -2.60 16.44
CA ASP A 316 -5.39 -1.34 15.68
C ASP A 316 -5.95 -1.53 14.25
N ILE A 317 -6.13 -2.79 13.81
CA ILE A 317 -6.36 -3.12 12.40
C ILE A 317 -7.85 -3.19 12.02
N VAL A 318 -8.81 -3.42 12.92
CA VAL A 318 -10.25 -3.29 12.57
C VAL A 318 -11.05 -3.11 13.86
N GLN A 319 -11.11 -1.87 14.37
CA GLN A 319 -11.66 -1.54 15.70
C GLN A 319 -11.08 -2.38 16.87
N PRO A 320 -11.09 -1.83 18.09
CA PRO A 320 -11.00 -2.67 19.26
C PRO A 320 -12.28 -3.50 19.30
N ALA A 321 -12.19 -4.80 19.01
CA ALA A 321 -13.20 -5.71 19.54
C ALA A 321 -13.23 -5.45 21.05
N GLY A 322 -14.41 -5.12 21.57
CA GLY A 322 -14.60 -5.02 23.02
C GLY A 322 -14.01 -6.25 23.70
N GLY A 323 -13.24 -6.05 24.76
CA GLY A 323 -12.49 -7.10 25.44
C GLY A 323 -11.59 -6.50 26.51
N ASP A 324 -11.19 -7.31 27.50
CA ASP A 324 -10.26 -6.88 28.54
C ASP A 324 -8.88 -6.63 27.90
N ALA A 325 -8.21 -5.54 28.30
CA ALA A 325 -6.84 -5.26 27.85
C ALA A 325 -5.89 -6.41 28.21
N LEU A 326 -6.15 -7.12 29.33
CA LEU A 326 -5.37 -8.30 29.72
C LEU A 326 -5.53 -9.47 28.75
N ASP A 327 -6.69 -9.64 28.11
CA ASP A 327 -6.94 -10.74 27.17
C ASP A 327 -5.99 -10.66 25.97
N ARG A 328 -5.58 -9.45 25.58
CA ARG A 328 -4.69 -9.17 24.43
C ARG A 328 -3.23 -9.57 24.64
N LEU A 329 -2.87 -9.93 25.88
CA LEU A 329 -1.59 -10.52 26.22
C LEU A 329 -1.76 -11.95 26.77
N SER A 330 -2.96 -12.53 26.64
CA SER A 330 -3.23 -13.90 27.05
C SER A 330 -2.56 -14.90 26.11
N GLN A 331 -2.31 -16.10 26.63
CA GLN A 331 -1.83 -17.22 25.82
C GLN A 331 -2.76 -17.53 24.64
N GLU A 332 -4.09 -17.48 24.84
CA GLU A 332 -5.07 -17.76 23.78
C GLU A 332 -4.95 -16.75 22.63
N TYR A 333 -4.88 -15.46 22.96
CA TYR A 333 -4.74 -14.40 21.97
C TYR A 333 -3.44 -14.52 21.18
N ILE A 334 -2.32 -14.77 21.87
CA ILE A 334 -1.00 -14.91 21.24
C ILE A 334 -0.95 -16.15 20.33
N VAL A 335 -1.39 -17.31 20.82
CA VAL A 335 -1.41 -18.56 20.04
C VAL A 335 -2.29 -18.39 18.80
N LYS A 336 -3.48 -17.80 18.96
CA LYS A 336 -4.37 -17.51 17.83
C LYS A 336 -3.72 -16.56 16.83
N GLY A 337 -3.08 -15.49 17.31
CA GLY A 337 -2.42 -14.50 16.45
C GLY A 337 -1.25 -15.07 15.67
N VAL A 338 -0.38 -15.86 16.31
CA VAL A 338 0.74 -16.53 15.64
C VAL A 338 0.24 -17.54 14.59
N SER A 339 -0.76 -18.35 14.94
CA SER A 339 -1.35 -19.30 13.99
C SER A 339 -2.02 -18.60 12.81
N LEU A 340 -2.70 -17.48 13.06
CA LEU A 340 -3.33 -16.68 12.02
C LEU A 340 -2.24 -16.09 11.11
N ALA A 341 -1.27 -15.36 11.65
CA ALA A 341 -0.18 -14.76 10.88
C ALA A 341 0.60 -15.78 10.03
N ALA A 342 0.92 -16.94 10.59
CA ALA A 342 1.59 -18.03 9.86
C ALA A 342 0.74 -18.54 8.69
N HIS A 343 -0.57 -18.74 8.92
CA HIS A 343 -1.51 -19.15 7.88
C HIS A 343 -1.66 -18.09 6.78
N GLU A 344 -1.80 -16.83 7.18
CA GLU A 344 -2.02 -15.67 6.32
C GLU A 344 -0.82 -15.39 5.40
N LEU A 345 0.39 -15.48 5.94
CA LEU A 345 1.64 -15.32 5.19
C LEU A 345 2.12 -16.60 4.51
N ASN A 346 1.40 -17.71 4.72
CA ASN A 346 1.71 -19.04 4.20
C ASN A 346 3.13 -19.53 4.56
N VAL A 347 3.50 -19.39 5.83
CA VAL A 347 4.80 -19.84 6.39
C VAL A 347 4.58 -20.83 7.54
N GLU A 348 5.48 -21.81 7.71
CA GLU A 348 5.40 -22.75 8.85
C GLU A 348 5.91 -22.11 10.16
N THR A 349 6.97 -21.32 10.05
CA THR A 349 7.62 -20.65 11.18
C THR A 349 7.76 -19.16 10.89
N LEU A 350 7.32 -18.32 11.83
CA LEU A 350 7.61 -16.90 11.82
C LEU A 350 9.03 -16.64 12.33
N ASP A 351 9.77 -15.72 11.72
CA ASP A 351 11.12 -15.40 12.21
C ASP A 351 11.05 -14.54 13.46
N HIS A 352 10.02 -13.69 13.55
CA HIS A 352 9.84 -12.80 14.68
C HIS A 352 8.36 -12.51 14.96
N VAL A 353 7.98 -12.35 16.23
CA VAL A 353 6.62 -11.96 16.63
C VAL A 353 6.68 -10.81 17.61
N VAL A 354 5.98 -9.72 17.32
CA VAL A 354 5.87 -8.55 18.20
C VAL A 354 4.46 -8.45 18.73
N CYS A 355 4.29 -8.38 20.05
CA CYS A 355 2.98 -8.18 20.66
C CYS A 355 2.79 -6.71 21.06
N ARG A 356 1.73 -6.06 20.57
CA ARG A 356 1.38 -4.70 21.00
C ARG A 356 0.91 -4.73 22.45
N ILE A 357 1.53 -3.91 23.30
CA ILE A 357 1.10 -3.69 24.68
C ILE A 357 -0.08 -2.72 24.65
N PRO A 358 -1.25 -3.09 25.18
CA PRO A 358 -2.37 -2.17 25.30
C PRO A 358 -2.06 -0.97 26.20
N ASP A 359 -2.40 0.24 25.77
CA ASP A 359 -2.11 1.48 26.50
C ASP A 359 -2.65 1.48 27.93
N ALA A 360 -3.83 0.88 28.12
CA ALA A 360 -4.46 0.76 29.44
C ALA A 360 -3.62 -0.06 30.45
N LEU A 361 -2.68 -0.89 29.98
CA LEU A 361 -1.82 -1.67 30.85
C LEU A 361 -0.49 -0.97 31.17
N LEU A 362 -0.06 0.04 30.42
CA LEU A 362 1.26 0.66 30.59
C LEU A 362 1.45 1.26 32.00
N SER A 363 0.37 1.73 32.63
CA SER A 363 0.37 2.24 34.01
C SER A 363 -0.16 1.24 35.05
N SER A 364 -0.55 0.03 34.64
CA SER A 364 -1.15 -0.95 35.53
C SER A 364 -0.09 -1.73 36.33
N SER A 365 -0.38 -1.99 37.60
CA SER A 365 0.44 -2.89 38.45
C SER A 365 0.44 -4.34 37.96
N THR A 366 -0.51 -4.72 37.09
CA THR A 366 -0.62 -6.07 36.53
C THR A 366 0.24 -6.28 35.29
N LEU A 367 0.84 -5.23 34.72
CA LEU A 367 1.57 -5.26 33.46
C LEU A 367 2.68 -6.30 33.45
N GLU A 368 3.55 -6.27 34.45
CA GLU A 368 4.71 -7.17 34.53
C GLU A 368 4.28 -8.64 34.53
N GLY A 369 3.27 -8.98 35.33
CA GLY A 369 2.75 -10.35 35.38
C GLY A 369 2.07 -10.78 34.07
N ALA A 370 1.43 -9.83 33.35
CA ALA A 370 0.85 -10.10 32.04
C ALA A 370 1.95 -10.35 30.99
N LEU A 371 2.99 -9.52 30.94
CA LEU A 371 4.12 -9.68 30.03
C LEU A 371 4.92 -10.95 30.32
N GLN A 372 5.08 -11.33 31.59
CA GLN A 372 5.72 -12.60 31.94
C GLN A 372 4.95 -13.80 31.38
N ARG A 373 3.62 -13.84 31.55
CA ARG A 373 2.79 -14.90 30.97
C ARG A 373 2.81 -14.89 29.44
N ALA A 374 2.86 -13.71 28.83
CA ALA A 374 3.00 -13.57 27.38
C ALA A 374 4.33 -14.15 26.88
N CYS A 375 5.45 -13.86 27.56
CA CYS A 375 6.74 -14.46 27.28
C CYS A 375 6.72 -15.99 27.44
N GLU A 376 6.10 -16.52 28.48
CA GLU A 376 5.96 -17.98 28.69
C GLU A 376 5.18 -18.64 27.54
N ALA A 377 4.10 -18.01 27.06
CA ALA A 377 3.37 -18.48 25.89
C ALA A 377 4.21 -18.46 24.61
N LEU A 378 4.97 -17.38 24.38
CA LEU A 378 5.86 -17.22 23.22
C LEU A 378 7.02 -18.22 23.23
N GLU A 379 7.62 -18.49 24.39
CA GLU A 379 8.63 -19.55 24.55
C GLU A 379 8.04 -20.93 24.27
N GLY A 380 6.78 -21.19 24.67
CA GLY A 380 6.06 -22.40 24.30
C GLY A 380 5.91 -22.57 22.78
N LEU A 381 5.51 -21.50 22.09
CA LEU A 381 5.40 -21.49 20.62
C LEU A 381 6.77 -21.69 19.94
N ARG A 382 7.82 -21.06 20.45
CA ARG A 382 9.21 -21.22 19.99
C ARG A 382 9.74 -22.63 20.22
N ALA A 383 9.39 -23.27 21.34
CA ALA A 383 9.73 -24.67 21.60
C ALA A 383 9.04 -25.62 20.61
N SER A 384 7.85 -25.26 20.13
CA SER A 384 7.14 -25.96 19.06
C SER A 384 7.52 -25.52 17.63
N ASN A 385 8.60 -24.75 17.47
CA ASN A 385 9.12 -24.28 16.18
C ASN A 385 8.15 -23.38 15.38
N GLN A 386 7.19 -22.71 16.03
CA GLN A 386 6.26 -21.79 15.37
C GLN A 386 6.84 -20.38 15.20
N LEU A 387 7.82 -20.00 16.02
CA LEU A 387 8.56 -18.74 15.89
C LEU A 387 10.03 -18.86 16.35
N GLN A 388 10.93 -17.98 15.88
CA GLN A 388 12.33 -17.97 16.33
C GLN A 388 12.62 -17.00 17.48
N SER A 389 12.03 -15.81 17.46
CA SER A 389 12.15 -14.83 18.55
C SER A 389 10.93 -13.92 18.66
N TYR A 390 10.87 -13.10 19.71
CA TYR A 390 9.73 -12.22 19.92
C TYR A 390 10.09 -10.90 20.60
N GLY A 391 9.14 -9.97 20.61
CA GLY A 391 9.29 -8.65 21.19
C GLY A 391 7.97 -8.01 21.56
N PHE A 392 8.05 -6.76 22.01
CA PHE A 392 6.87 -5.98 22.39
C PHE A 392 6.86 -4.62 21.70
N ALA A 393 5.67 -4.16 21.33
CA ALA A 393 5.46 -2.83 20.79
C ALA A 393 4.75 -1.94 21.82
N VAL A 394 5.22 -0.70 21.98
CA VAL A 394 4.59 0.30 22.85
C VAL A 394 3.90 1.34 21.96
N ALA A 395 2.65 1.71 22.23
CA ALA A 395 1.96 2.69 21.39
C ALA A 395 2.49 4.13 21.60
N PRO A 396 2.16 5.07 20.70
CA PRO A 396 2.59 6.45 20.84
C PRO A 396 1.96 7.05 22.08
N SER A 397 2.80 7.39 23.06
CA SER A 397 2.37 8.13 24.24
C SER A 397 2.03 9.56 23.82
N GLY A 398 0.82 9.79 23.34
CA GLY A 398 0.29 11.15 23.22
C GLY A 398 0.45 11.86 24.55
N ARG A 399 0.85 13.14 24.53
CA ARG A 399 0.92 14.00 25.71
C ARG A 399 -0.49 14.27 26.28
N ARG A 400 -1.26 13.24 26.65
CA ARG A 400 -2.45 13.40 27.48
C ARG A 400 -1.99 13.63 28.91
N ALA A 401 -2.46 14.72 29.50
CA ALA A 401 -2.23 15.03 30.91
C ALA A 401 -2.82 13.90 31.80
N GLY A 402 -1.93 13.05 32.34
CA GLY A 402 -2.27 11.99 33.31
C GLY A 402 -1.85 10.56 32.94
N ALA A 403 -0.61 10.20 33.30
CA ALA A 403 -0.12 8.89 33.80
C ALA A 403 -0.04 7.62 32.89
N ALA A 404 1.10 7.48 32.19
CA ALA A 404 1.87 6.23 32.07
C ALA A 404 3.30 6.46 32.59
N PRO A 405 4.01 5.47 33.17
CA PRO A 405 5.42 5.62 33.52
C PRO A 405 6.22 6.01 32.25
N PRO A 406 7.22 6.90 32.37
CA PRO A 406 8.11 7.20 31.24
C PRO A 406 8.65 5.90 30.65
N LEU A 407 8.80 5.83 29.32
CA LEU A 407 9.36 4.64 28.65
C LEU A 407 10.68 4.19 29.31
N ASP A 408 11.52 5.14 29.71
CA ASP A 408 12.76 4.90 30.46
C ASP A 408 12.53 4.08 31.73
N ALA A 409 11.48 4.38 32.50
CA ALA A 409 11.16 3.63 33.72
C ALA A 409 10.67 2.21 33.41
N LEU A 410 9.91 2.00 32.34
CA LEU A 410 9.50 0.66 31.89
C LEU A 410 10.71 -0.17 31.45
N VAL A 411 11.63 0.46 30.72
CA VAL A 411 12.87 -0.15 30.24
C VAL A 411 13.76 -0.56 31.41
N GLU A 412 14.03 0.35 32.34
CA GLU A 412 14.92 0.11 33.49
C GLU A 412 14.37 -0.90 34.50
N SER A 413 13.06 -1.15 34.51
CA SER A 413 12.41 -2.05 35.48
C SER A 413 11.86 -3.32 34.87
N VAL A 414 10.78 -3.21 34.10
CA VAL A 414 10.01 -4.35 33.60
C VAL A 414 10.76 -5.04 32.46
N PHE A 415 11.17 -4.30 31.43
CA PHE A 415 11.85 -4.90 30.28
C PHE A 415 13.24 -5.43 30.62
N ALA A 416 14.02 -4.75 31.47
CA ALA A 416 15.30 -5.26 31.99
C ALA A 416 15.16 -6.61 32.69
N ARG A 417 14.14 -6.79 33.54
CA ARG A 417 13.88 -8.06 34.21
C ARG A 417 13.43 -9.15 33.24
N LEU A 418 12.54 -8.83 32.31
CA LEU A 418 12.09 -9.79 31.29
C LEU A 418 13.26 -10.21 30.39
N ALA A 419 14.10 -9.28 29.94
CA ALA A 419 15.26 -9.57 29.11
C ALA A 419 16.35 -10.38 29.83
N GLY A 420 16.38 -10.33 31.17
CA GLY A 420 17.22 -11.21 31.99
C GLY A 420 16.62 -12.59 32.24
N ALA A 421 15.30 -12.74 32.16
CA ALA A 421 14.58 -13.99 32.42
C ALA A 421 14.29 -14.81 31.16
N PHE A 422 14.12 -14.13 30.02
CA PHE A 422 13.72 -14.73 28.76
C PHE A 422 14.75 -14.43 27.70
N ASP A 423 15.44 -15.49 27.29
CA ASP A 423 16.41 -15.37 26.22
C ASP A 423 15.71 -14.81 24.98
N HIS A 424 14.66 -15.39 24.41
CA HIS A 424 14.21 -14.99 23.06
C HIS A 424 13.41 -13.67 22.99
N PHE A 425 13.31 -12.93 24.09
CA PHE A 425 12.85 -11.53 24.08
C PHE A 425 13.94 -10.63 23.44
N ALA A 426 13.74 -10.28 22.17
CA ALA A 426 14.79 -9.80 21.29
C ALA A 426 14.49 -8.48 20.56
N SER A 427 13.28 -7.91 20.67
CA SER A 427 13.01 -6.57 20.13
C SER A 427 12.09 -5.71 21.00
N LEU A 428 12.25 -4.39 20.84
CA LEU A 428 11.26 -3.39 21.22
C LEU A 428 10.89 -2.56 19.99
N GLN A 429 9.59 -2.42 19.75
CA GLN A 429 9.07 -1.60 18.67
C GLN A 429 8.43 -0.33 19.23
N LEU A 430 8.88 0.82 18.74
CA LEU A 430 8.54 2.12 19.28
C LEU A 430 8.17 3.09 18.14
N PRO A 431 7.20 3.98 18.37
CA PRO A 431 6.89 5.04 17.44
C PRO A 431 7.98 6.09 17.52
N VAL A 432 8.72 6.22 16.43
CA VAL A 432 9.85 7.15 16.32
C VAL A 432 9.61 8.05 15.11
N GLY A 433 8.65 8.96 15.26
CA GLY A 433 8.33 10.02 14.30
C GLY A 433 8.71 11.40 14.82
N LEU A 434 8.65 12.42 13.96
CA LEU A 434 9.02 13.82 14.26
C LEU A 434 8.31 14.46 15.44
N SER A 435 7.27 13.83 15.96
CA SER A 435 6.52 14.37 17.09
C SER A 435 6.27 13.35 18.20
N SER A 436 6.93 12.20 18.12
CA SER A 436 6.66 11.05 18.99
C SER A 436 7.16 11.27 20.42
N GLY A 437 7.96 12.32 20.61
CA GLY A 437 8.73 12.54 21.83
C GLY A 437 9.91 11.57 22.00
N GLN A 438 10.17 10.70 21.02
CA GLN A 438 11.25 9.70 21.05
C GLN A 438 12.47 10.08 20.20
N LEU A 439 12.54 11.33 19.72
CA LEU A 439 13.66 11.82 18.91
C LEU A 439 14.44 12.91 19.66
N PRO A 440 15.74 12.71 19.95
CA PRO A 440 16.50 11.45 19.85
C PRO A 440 16.07 10.42 20.90
N LEU A 441 16.51 9.15 20.74
CA LEU A 441 16.28 8.13 21.77
C LEU A 441 16.96 8.51 23.11
N SER A 442 16.35 8.12 24.22
CA SER A 442 16.88 8.40 25.56
C SER A 442 18.16 7.59 25.85
N ARG A 443 18.94 8.04 26.82
CA ARG A 443 20.14 7.32 27.28
C ARG A 443 19.80 5.96 27.90
N ALA A 444 18.67 5.86 28.61
CA ALA A 444 18.23 4.63 29.25
C ALA A 444 17.91 3.56 28.19
N LEU A 445 17.19 3.96 27.14
CA LEU A 445 16.85 3.06 26.04
C LEU A 445 18.08 2.65 25.22
N ALA A 446 18.99 3.58 24.92
CA ALA A 446 20.25 3.26 24.25
C ALA A 446 21.12 2.29 25.08
N HIS A 447 21.19 2.47 26.40
CA HIS A 447 21.89 1.55 27.28
C HIS A 447 21.24 0.17 27.30
N PHE A 448 19.91 0.09 27.36
CA PHE A 448 19.18 -1.17 27.33
C PHE A 448 19.36 -1.93 26.01
N GLN A 449 19.33 -1.21 24.88
CA GLN A 449 19.64 -1.74 23.56
C GLN A 449 21.00 -2.44 23.55
N ASP A 450 22.05 -1.74 24.00
CA ASP A 450 23.40 -2.29 24.05
C ASP A 450 23.53 -3.46 25.03
N ALA A 451 22.99 -3.32 26.24
CA ALA A 451 23.15 -4.28 27.33
C ALA A 451 22.49 -5.63 27.02
N HIS A 452 21.32 -5.62 26.38
CA HIS A 452 20.55 -6.83 26.08
C HIS A 452 20.61 -7.24 24.61
N ARG A 453 21.34 -6.47 23.77
CA ARG A 453 21.37 -6.61 22.31
C ARG A 453 19.95 -6.63 21.75
N MET A 454 19.13 -5.70 22.24
CA MET A 454 17.73 -5.57 21.87
C MET A 454 17.65 -4.95 20.48
N LEU A 455 16.90 -5.54 19.56
CA LEU A 455 16.62 -4.90 18.28
C LEU A 455 15.61 -3.77 18.51
N LEU A 456 16.01 -2.52 18.28
CA LEU A 456 15.09 -1.38 18.34
C LEU A 456 14.47 -1.12 16.97
N VAL A 457 13.17 -1.32 16.89
CA VAL A 457 12.39 -1.11 15.67
C VAL A 457 11.65 0.22 15.79
N ALA A 458 12.10 1.22 15.04
CA ALA A 458 11.37 2.45 14.83
C ALA A 458 10.20 2.19 13.88
N ASP A 459 8.97 2.26 14.39
CA ASP A 459 7.78 2.28 13.55
C ASP A 459 7.27 3.70 13.36
N LYS A 460 6.37 3.84 12.38
CA LYS A 460 5.59 5.07 12.20
C LYS A 460 6.46 6.33 11.97
N PRO A 461 7.53 6.28 11.14
CA PRO A 461 8.46 7.42 10.98
C PRO A 461 7.82 8.63 10.29
N LEU A 462 6.81 8.38 9.45
CA LEU A 462 6.05 9.40 8.72
C LEU A 462 4.91 9.98 9.55
N GLU A 463 4.61 9.35 10.69
CA GLU A 463 3.60 9.83 11.62
C GLU A 463 4.19 11.00 12.42
N ALA A 464 3.89 12.24 12.01
CA ALA A 464 4.06 13.35 12.92
C ALA A 464 2.96 13.27 13.99
N THR A 465 3.37 12.80 15.16
CA THR A 465 2.54 12.59 16.35
C THR A 465 1.94 13.90 16.89
N LEU A 466 0.64 13.97 17.00
CA LEU A 466 0.01 15.17 17.54
C LEU A 466 0.25 15.32 19.03
N SER A 467 -0.17 16.45 19.60
CA SER A 467 -0.28 16.65 21.05
C SER A 467 -1.06 15.53 21.76
N ASN A 468 -1.92 14.81 21.03
CA ASN A 468 -2.74 13.70 21.50
C ASN A 468 -2.23 12.28 21.14
N GLY A 469 -1.12 12.15 20.41
CA GLY A 469 -0.48 10.85 20.12
C GLY A 469 -0.82 10.17 18.77
N LYS A 470 -1.45 10.85 17.81
CA LYS A 470 -1.86 10.24 16.52
C LYS A 470 -1.10 10.75 15.29
N PRO A 471 -1.15 10.06 14.13
CA PRO A 471 -0.27 10.31 12.98
C PRO A 471 -0.66 11.49 12.10
N LEU A 472 0.32 12.22 11.54
CA LEU A 472 0.16 13.23 10.50
C LEU A 472 0.27 12.60 9.10
N VAL A 473 -0.72 12.87 8.23
CA VAL A 473 -0.68 12.46 6.82
C VAL A 473 -0.02 13.58 6.00
N LEU A 474 1.14 13.28 5.40
CA LEU A 474 1.94 14.24 4.63
C LEU A 474 1.50 14.29 3.17
N THR A 475 0.22 14.52 2.90
CA THR A 475 -0.28 14.66 1.51
C THR A 475 -0.86 16.03 1.25
N GLY A 476 -0.25 16.76 0.31
CA GLY A 476 -0.96 17.72 -0.53
C GLY A 476 -0.71 19.19 -0.24
N THR A 477 -0.27 19.88 -1.29
CA THR A 477 -0.33 21.33 -1.47
C THR A 477 -1.75 21.87 -1.28
N LEU A 478 -1.88 22.97 -0.56
CA LEU A 478 -3.14 23.71 -0.41
C LEU A 478 -3.63 24.24 -1.75
N GLU A 479 -4.82 23.81 -2.19
CA GLU A 479 -5.56 24.45 -3.28
C GLU A 479 -6.18 25.80 -2.87
N HIS A 480 -6.32 26.04 -1.56
CA HIS A 480 -7.03 27.18 -0.98
C HIS A 480 -6.18 27.90 0.09
N THR A 481 -6.30 29.22 0.19
CA THR A 481 -5.63 29.98 1.26
C THR A 481 -6.34 29.77 2.60
N GLY A 482 -5.66 30.08 3.72
CA GLY A 482 -6.30 30.03 5.04
C GLY A 482 -7.53 30.95 5.16
N GLU A 483 -7.55 32.07 4.44
CA GLU A 483 -8.71 32.96 4.36
C GLU A 483 -9.89 32.32 3.63
N ASP A 484 -9.62 31.62 2.52
CA ASP A 484 -10.64 30.90 1.74
C ASP A 484 -11.29 29.79 2.58
N VAL A 485 -10.46 28.99 3.27
CA VAL A 485 -10.91 27.91 4.14
C VAL A 485 -11.75 28.44 5.30
N ALA A 486 -11.34 29.53 5.94
CA ALA A 486 -12.11 30.17 7.01
C ALA A 486 -13.47 30.69 6.52
N LEU A 487 -13.54 31.26 5.32
CA LEU A 487 -14.78 31.75 4.73
C LEU A 487 -15.74 30.60 4.40
N LEU A 488 -15.23 29.53 3.79
CA LEU A 488 -16.00 28.32 3.48
C LEU A 488 -16.56 27.67 4.74
N LEU A 489 -15.71 27.53 5.77
CA LEU A 489 -16.10 26.95 7.06
C LEU A 489 -17.19 27.76 7.75
N LYS A 490 -17.06 29.10 7.77
CA LYS A 490 -18.08 30.01 8.30
C LYS A 490 -19.42 29.85 7.59
N SER A 491 -19.43 29.81 6.26
CA SER A 491 -20.63 29.60 5.46
C SER A 491 -21.29 28.25 5.76
N ALA A 492 -20.49 27.18 5.85
CA ALA A 492 -20.98 25.84 6.12
C ALA A 492 -21.57 25.69 7.53
N PHE A 493 -20.91 26.25 8.56
CA PHE A 493 -21.47 26.28 9.93
C PHE A 493 -22.77 27.08 9.99
N ASN A 494 -22.83 28.24 9.35
CA ASN A 494 -24.06 29.04 9.34
C ASN A 494 -25.24 28.27 8.71
N LEU A 495 -24.99 27.55 7.62
CA LEU A 495 -26.00 26.72 6.97
C LEU A 495 -26.45 25.57 7.88
N ALA A 496 -25.52 24.83 8.47
CA ALA A 496 -25.83 23.70 9.33
C ALA A 496 -26.55 24.13 10.62
N LEU A 497 -26.08 25.18 11.29
CA LEU A 497 -26.72 25.75 12.48
C LEU A 497 -28.14 26.26 12.18
N SER A 498 -28.38 26.80 10.98
CA SER A 498 -29.71 27.22 10.54
C SER A 498 -30.67 26.03 10.40
N VAL A 499 -30.21 24.92 9.80
CA VAL A 499 -31.00 23.70 9.67
C VAL A 499 -31.28 23.06 11.04
N GLU A 500 -30.28 22.98 11.91
CA GLU A 500 -30.43 22.47 13.27
C GLU A 500 -31.43 23.29 14.08
N ARG A 501 -31.36 24.62 13.99
CA ARG A 501 -32.32 25.51 14.64
C ARG A 501 -33.74 25.31 14.11
N LYS A 502 -33.92 25.21 12.79
CA LYS A 502 -35.23 24.93 12.18
C LYS A 502 -35.78 23.59 12.68
N TYR A 503 -34.93 22.57 12.84
CA TYR A 503 -35.36 21.29 13.41
C TYR A 503 -35.87 21.44 14.85
N LEU A 504 -35.08 22.08 15.71
CA LEU A 504 -35.38 22.18 17.15
C LEU A 504 -36.55 23.10 17.47
N GLU A 505 -36.64 24.25 16.79
CA GLU A 505 -37.61 25.30 17.13
C GLU A 505 -38.95 25.13 16.38
N VAL A 506 -38.94 24.48 15.21
CA VAL A 506 -40.12 24.40 14.33
C VAL A 506 -40.58 22.96 14.14
N VAL A 507 -39.71 22.08 13.64
CA VAL A 507 -40.13 20.74 13.21
C VAL A 507 -40.44 19.83 14.39
N LEU A 508 -39.52 19.75 15.37
CA LEU A 508 -39.68 18.89 16.53
C LEU A 508 -40.92 19.26 17.38
N PRO A 509 -41.23 20.54 17.67
CA PRO A 509 -42.44 20.92 18.39
C PRO A 509 -43.73 20.76 17.55
N ALA A 510 -43.69 21.08 16.24
CA ALA A 510 -44.88 20.99 15.37
C ALA A 510 -45.32 19.56 15.08
N HIS A 511 -44.41 18.59 15.22
CA HIS A 511 -44.64 17.19 14.92
C HIS A 511 -44.31 16.27 16.10
N ALA A 512 -44.57 16.72 17.34
CA ALA A 512 -44.30 15.97 18.58
C ALA A 512 -44.99 14.59 18.65
N GLN A 513 -46.03 14.37 17.85
CA GLN A 513 -46.72 13.10 17.68
C GLN A 513 -45.94 12.05 16.85
N LEU A 514 -44.96 12.49 16.05
CA LEU A 514 -44.12 11.62 15.24
C LEU A 514 -42.91 11.17 16.06
N ARG A 515 -42.42 9.95 15.80
CA ARG A 515 -41.20 9.42 16.42
C ARG A 515 -39.97 9.95 15.67
N LEU A 516 -39.70 11.25 15.83
CA LEU A 516 -38.56 11.93 15.21
C LEU A 516 -37.25 11.70 16.01
N PRO A 517 -36.07 11.83 15.37
CA PRO A 517 -34.78 11.75 16.04
C PRO A 517 -34.64 12.71 17.22
N ALA A 518 -33.84 12.35 18.22
CA ALA A 518 -33.55 13.26 19.32
C ALA A 518 -32.76 14.49 18.84
N ALA A 519 -32.85 15.60 19.57
CA ALA A 519 -32.12 16.84 19.28
C ALA A 519 -30.61 16.62 19.09
N GLU A 520 -30.02 15.80 19.95
CA GLU A 520 -28.61 15.40 19.92
C GLU A 520 -28.20 14.64 18.64
N SER A 521 -29.13 13.91 18.03
CA SER A 521 -28.90 13.16 16.79
C SER A 521 -28.81 14.06 15.56
N VAL A 522 -29.23 15.33 15.67
CA VAL A 522 -29.22 16.33 14.60
C VAL A 522 -28.19 17.44 14.86
N ALA A 523 -27.67 17.60 16.09
CA ALA A 523 -26.85 18.72 16.53
C ALA A 523 -25.34 18.66 16.18
N TRP A 524 -24.97 18.07 15.02
CA TRP A 524 -23.56 17.86 14.65
C TRP A 524 -22.76 19.16 14.49
N ALA A 525 -23.35 20.24 13.99
CA ALA A 525 -22.68 21.54 13.90
C ALA A 525 -22.36 22.11 15.28
N HIS A 526 -23.27 21.99 16.25
CA HIS A 526 -22.96 22.38 17.64
C HIS A 526 -21.89 21.50 18.28
N ILE A 527 -21.92 20.18 18.04
CA ILE A 527 -20.92 19.24 18.54
C ILE A 527 -19.54 19.59 17.96
N LEU A 528 -19.44 19.73 16.64
CA LEU A 528 -18.18 20.07 15.96
C LEU A 528 -17.67 21.45 16.35
N ALA A 529 -18.54 22.45 16.52
CA ALA A 529 -18.14 23.77 16.98
C ALA A 529 -17.54 23.74 18.40
N ASN A 530 -18.05 22.90 19.30
CA ASN A 530 -17.52 22.78 20.66
C ASN A 530 -16.28 21.87 20.76
N GLN A 531 -16.12 20.94 19.83
CA GLN A 531 -15.02 19.98 19.81
C GLN A 531 -13.94 20.30 18.79
N HIS A 532 -14.01 21.43 18.08
CA HIS A 532 -13.06 21.76 17.01
C HIS A 532 -11.59 21.74 17.46
N GLY A 533 -11.30 22.15 18.69
CA GLY A 533 -9.96 22.10 19.28
C GLY A 533 -9.42 20.69 19.55
N GLN A 534 -10.25 19.65 19.44
CA GLN A 534 -9.86 18.25 19.59
C GLN A 534 -9.43 17.59 18.26
N PHE A 535 -9.72 18.23 17.11
CA PHE A 535 -9.42 17.70 15.79
C PHE A 535 -8.24 18.46 15.18
N ASP A 536 -7.03 18.19 15.68
CA ASP A 536 -5.81 18.83 15.19
C ASP A 536 -5.10 18.04 14.09
N ASN A 537 -5.77 17.02 13.51
CA ASN A 537 -5.21 16.09 12.53
C ASN A 537 -6.21 15.42 11.59
N LEU A 538 -5.79 15.26 10.34
CA LEU A 538 -6.60 14.74 9.27
C LEU A 538 -6.98 13.27 9.48
N GLU A 539 -6.07 12.40 9.91
CA GLU A 539 -6.39 10.98 10.04
C GLU A 539 -7.42 10.71 11.15
N GLU A 540 -7.27 11.35 12.31
CA GLU A 540 -8.25 11.27 13.40
C GLU A 540 -9.60 11.83 12.95
N TRP A 541 -9.58 12.96 12.24
CA TRP A 541 -10.79 13.53 11.68
C TRP A 541 -11.46 12.57 10.69
N VAL A 542 -10.72 12.01 9.73
CA VAL A 542 -11.25 11.03 8.76
C VAL A 542 -11.78 9.80 9.49
N PHE A 543 -11.04 9.26 10.44
CA PHE A 543 -11.47 8.12 11.24
C PHE A 543 -12.78 8.40 11.98
N ILE A 544 -12.86 9.51 12.73
CA ILE A 544 -14.07 9.88 13.48
C ILE A 544 -15.23 10.17 12.52
N ARG A 545 -14.94 10.87 11.41
CA ARG A 545 -15.91 11.18 10.36
C ARG A 545 -16.52 9.92 9.77
N GLU A 546 -15.69 8.97 9.35
CA GLU A 546 -16.15 7.75 8.67
C GLU A 546 -16.74 6.71 9.64
N THR A 547 -16.20 6.59 10.86
CA THR A 547 -16.59 5.50 11.78
C THR A 547 -17.63 5.91 12.83
N GLN A 548 -17.72 7.20 13.18
CA GLN A 548 -18.62 7.67 14.24
C GLN A 548 -19.70 8.60 13.69
N ILE A 549 -19.30 9.60 12.90
CA ILE A 549 -20.23 10.64 12.41
C ILE A 549 -21.08 10.10 11.26
N ALA A 550 -20.46 9.59 10.19
CA ALA A 550 -21.15 9.17 8.98
C ALA A 550 -22.21 8.08 9.24
N PRO A 551 -21.94 7.01 10.04
CA PRO A 551 -22.96 5.98 10.28
C PRO A 551 -24.16 6.53 11.05
N ARG A 552 -23.93 7.36 12.08
CA ARG A 552 -25.00 7.99 12.86
C ARG A 552 -25.80 8.98 12.02
N PHE A 553 -25.12 9.76 11.20
CA PHE A 553 -25.73 10.70 10.27
C PHE A 553 -26.64 9.99 9.26
N GLU A 554 -26.18 8.89 8.65
CA GLU A 554 -26.99 8.12 7.70
C GLU A 554 -28.22 7.48 8.38
N VAL A 555 -28.10 7.02 9.63
CA VAL A 555 -29.26 6.57 10.43
C VAL A 555 -30.25 7.72 10.67
N THR A 556 -29.77 8.90 11.11
CA THR A 556 -30.63 10.08 11.29
C THR A 556 -31.35 10.47 10.00
N LEU A 557 -30.67 10.42 8.85
CA LEU A 557 -31.30 10.70 7.55
C LEU A 557 -32.39 9.68 7.18
N GLN A 558 -32.17 8.40 7.45
CA GLN A 558 -33.18 7.36 7.23
C GLN A 558 -34.40 7.57 8.13
N GLU A 559 -34.19 7.94 9.40
CA GLU A 559 -35.28 8.23 10.34
C GLU A 559 -36.11 9.44 9.90
N LEU A 560 -35.46 10.52 9.44
CA LEU A 560 -36.14 11.70 8.90
C LEU A 560 -36.83 11.43 7.55
N ALA A 561 -36.36 10.47 6.77
CA ALA A 561 -36.97 10.12 5.49
C ALA A 561 -38.29 9.32 5.63
N ASN A 562 -38.56 8.76 6.81
CA ASN A 562 -39.76 7.96 7.08
C ASN A 562 -41.05 8.78 7.15
N PHE A 563 -40.96 10.10 7.29
CA PHE A 563 -42.11 10.99 7.41
C PHE A 563 -42.11 12.02 6.28
N ASP A 564 -43.27 12.22 5.65
CA ASP A 564 -43.41 13.18 4.55
C ASP A 564 -43.14 14.62 5.01
N GLU A 565 -43.52 14.94 6.25
CA GLU A 565 -43.37 16.24 6.89
C GLU A 565 -41.91 16.66 7.08
N THR A 566 -40.98 15.71 7.12
CA THR A 566 -39.55 15.96 7.36
C THR A 566 -38.67 15.81 6.13
N LYS A 567 -39.22 15.48 4.94
CA LYS A 567 -38.44 15.25 3.71
C LYS A 567 -37.62 16.46 3.28
N GLU A 568 -38.22 17.66 3.28
CA GLU A 568 -37.51 18.90 2.89
C GLU A 568 -36.36 19.19 3.87
N LEU A 569 -36.59 19.01 5.16
CA LEU A 569 -35.56 19.18 6.18
C LEU A 569 -34.48 18.11 6.05
N SER A 570 -34.83 16.85 5.82
CA SER A 570 -33.88 15.75 5.61
C SER A 570 -32.94 16.04 4.45
N PHE A 571 -33.46 16.59 3.34
CA PHE A 571 -32.65 17.02 2.21
C PHE A 571 -31.72 18.19 2.58
N ALA A 572 -32.27 19.23 3.21
CA ALA A 572 -31.50 20.39 3.64
C ALA A 572 -30.39 20.01 4.64
N TYR A 573 -30.68 19.11 5.58
CA TYR A 573 -29.74 18.60 6.56
C TYR A 573 -28.64 17.76 5.91
N SER A 574 -29.00 16.92 4.94
CA SER A 574 -28.02 16.14 4.18
C SER A 574 -27.00 17.03 3.47
N VAL A 575 -27.49 18.07 2.77
CA VAL A 575 -26.65 19.05 2.07
C VAL A 575 -25.78 19.83 3.07
N ALA A 576 -26.39 20.35 4.13
CA ALA A 576 -25.71 21.18 5.11
C ALA A 576 -24.59 20.43 5.83
N LEU A 577 -24.85 19.20 6.31
CA LEU A 577 -23.85 18.43 7.04
C LEU A 577 -22.73 17.93 6.12
N ARG A 578 -23.05 17.44 4.91
CA ARG A 578 -22.01 17.03 3.94
C ARG A 578 -21.09 18.20 3.58
N GLN A 579 -21.65 19.39 3.38
CA GLN A 579 -20.86 20.60 3.14
C GLN A 579 -20.02 20.99 4.36
N LEU A 580 -20.58 20.90 5.58
CA LEU A 580 -19.85 21.16 6.81
C LEU A 580 -18.68 20.20 6.99
N LEU A 581 -18.89 18.89 6.85
CA LEU A 581 -17.84 17.88 6.96
C LEU A 581 -16.74 18.08 5.91
N LYS A 582 -17.12 18.46 4.68
CA LYS A 582 -16.15 18.80 3.62
C LYS A 582 -15.29 20.00 4.00
N CYS A 583 -15.91 21.12 4.40
CA CYS A 583 -15.17 22.32 4.81
C CYS A 583 -14.33 22.09 6.07
N PHE A 584 -14.82 21.29 7.01
CA PHE A 584 -14.10 20.94 8.22
C PHE A 584 -12.86 20.09 7.87
N THR A 585 -12.97 19.14 6.94
CA THR A 585 -11.82 18.39 6.40
C THR A 585 -10.75 19.34 5.85
N ALA A 586 -11.14 20.28 4.99
CA ALA A 586 -10.20 21.26 4.43
C ALA A 586 -9.52 22.15 5.50
N SER A 587 -10.21 22.44 6.61
CA SER A 587 -9.62 23.19 7.73
C SER A 587 -8.55 22.40 8.48
N VAL A 588 -8.72 21.08 8.58
CA VAL A 588 -7.74 20.20 9.20
C VAL A 588 -6.54 19.97 8.28
N GLU A 589 -6.77 19.80 6.96
CA GLU A 589 -5.71 19.71 5.95
C GLU A 589 -4.79 20.95 5.94
N LEU A 590 -5.36 22.14 6.16
CA LEU A 590 -4.60 23.40 6.28
C LEU A 590 -3.64 23.42 7.47
N LEU A 591 -4.05 22.86 8.61
CA LEU A 591 -3.20 22.76 9.80
C LEU A 591 -2.02 21.82 9.53
N ASP A 592 -2.27 20.70 8.86
CA ASP A 592 -1.25 19.72 8.50
C ASP A 592 -0.27 20.29 7.47
N ALA A 593 -0.76 20.91 6.40
CA ALA A 593 0.07 21.58 5.39
C ALA A 593 0.96 22.69 5.98
N SER A 594 0.44 23.45 6.95
CA SER A 594 1.24 24.48 7.65
C SER A 594 2.36 23.88 8.51
N ARG A 595 2.16 22.68 9.09
CA ARG A 595 3.21 21.95 9.83
C ARG A 595 4.26 21.43 8.87
N VAL A 596 3.85 20.83 7.74
CA VAL A 596 4.76 20.37 6.68
C VAL A 596 5.69 21.47 6.22
N GLN A 597 5.15 22.67 5.95
CA GLN A 597 5.97 23.79 5.52
C GLN A 597 7.00 24.20 6.58
N ARG A 598 6.64 24.23 7.87
CA ARG A 598 7.60 24.54 8.95
C ARG A 598 8.71 23.52 9.05
N ILE A 599 8.40 22.23 8.89
CA ILE A 599 9.39 21.14 8.92
C ILE A 599 10.36 21.31 7.75
N LEU A 600 9.85 21.54 6.53
CA LEU A 600 10.68 21.76 5.35
C LEU A 600 11.54 23.02 5.47
N ASP A 601 10.98 24.12 5.98
CA ASP A 601 11.72 25.37 6.23
C ASP A 601 12.82 25.17 7.27
N ALA A 602 12.55 24.40 8.34
CA ALA A 602 13.56 24.02 9.32
C ALA A 602 14.65 23.14 8.70
N ALA A 603 14.27 22.12 7.92
CA ALA A 603 15.21 21.22 7.25
C ALA A 603 16.11 21.99 6.26
N MET A 604 15.56 22.91 5.47
CA MET A 604 16.33 23.78 4.57
C MET A 604 17.30 24.68 5.33
N ARG A 605 16.86 25.32 6.43
CA ARG A 605 17.74 26.15 7.29
C ARG A 605 18.89 25.35 7.90
N LEU A 606 18.61 24.11 8.30
CA LEU A 606 19.58 23.17 8.85
C LEU A 606 20.46 22.49 7.78
N LYS A 607 20.23 22.77 6.49
CA LYS A 607 20.90 22.15 5.33
C LYS A 607 20.73 20.63 5.28
N LEU A 608 19.58 20.15 5.72
CA LEU A 608 19.18 18.73 5.72
C LEU A 608 18.33 18.34 4.51
N ALA A 609 17.81 19.35 3.80
CA ALA A 609 16.92 19.23 2.66
C ALA A 609 17.26 20.30 1.62
N ASP A 610 16.96 20.00 0.36
CA ASP A 610 16.94 20.94 -0.75
C ASP A 610 15.51 21.16 -1.26
N ALA A 611 15.35 21.97 -2.32
CA ALA A 611 14.05 22.30 -2.89
C ALA A 611 13.29 21.09 -3.49
N SER A 612 13.95 19.96 -3.71
CA SER A 612 13.35 18.73 -4.25
C SER A 612 13.04 17.69 -3.18
N THR A 613 13.60 17.85 -1.98
CA THR A 613 13.43 16.92 -0.86
C THR A 613 12.00 16.96 -0.35
N LYS A 614 11.37 15.80 -0.21
CA LYS A 614 10.02 15.72 0.35
C LYS A 614 10.05 15.58 1.87
N VAL A 615 8.99 15.99 2.54
CA VAL A 615 8.89 15.98 4.00
C VAL A 615 8.95 14.55 4.57
N GLU A 616 8.44 13.58 3.82
CA GLU A 616 8.48 12.15 4.11
C GLU A 616 9.94 11.67 4.20
N GLU A 617 10.80 12.19 3.32
CA GLU A 617 12.21 11.84 3.30
C GLU A 617 12.93 12.40 4.54
N VAL A 618 12.61 13.63 4.94
CA VAL A 618 13.13 14.25 6.18
C VAL A 618 12.69 13.44 7.41
N ALA A 619 11.42 13.04 7.47
CA ALA A 619 10.87 12.30 8.59
C ALA A 619 11.49 10.90 8.73
N VAL A 620 11.65 10.17 7.63
CA VAL A 620 12.33 8.86 7.62
C VAL A 620 13.81 8.98 8.01
N LEU A 621 14.52 10.01 7.53
CA LEU A 621 15.91 10.24 7.93
C LEU A 621 16.05 10.67 9.39
N ALA A 622 15.09 11.41 9.93
CA ALA A 622 15.03 11.73 11.35
C ALA A 622 14.85 10.47 12.20
N ALA A 623 13.92 9.59 11.82
CA ALA A 623 13.73 8.29 12.48
C ALA A 623 14.98 7.40 12.38
N ALA A 624 15.63 7.36 11.22
CA ALA A 624 16.89 6.65 11.06
C ALA A 624 18.01 7.22 11.95
N SER A 625 18.04 8.54 12.14
CA SER A 625 19.03 9.22 12.97
C SER A 625 18.75 9.14 14.48
N SER A 626 17.65 8.50 14.89
CA SER A 626 17.25 8.37 16.30
C SER A 626 18.18 7.51 17.15
N GLY A 627 18.86 6.55 16.53
CA GLY A 627 19.55 5.44 17.20
C GLY A 627 18.85 4.08 17.06
N ALA A 628 17.65 4.03 16.46
CA ALA A 628 16.98 2.78 16.15
C ALA A 628 17.75 1.92 15.11
N ASP A 629 17.65 0.61 15.27
CA ASP A 629 18.31 -0.39 14.42
C ASP A 629 17.61 -0.56 13.08
N VAL A 630 16.28 -0.56 13.10
CA VAL A 630 15.42 -0.76 11.93
C VAL A 630 14.37 0.33 11.90
N VAL A 631 14.22 0.99 10.76
CA VAL A 631 13.11 1.91 10.49
C VAL A 631 12.12 1.18 9.59
N LEU A 632 10.94 0.89 10.13
CA LEU A 632 9.83 0.30 9.38
C LEU A 632 9.13 1.38 8.56
N VAL A 633 9.31 1.31 7.25
CA VAL A 633 8.58 2.16 6.31
C VAL A 633 7.33 1.41 5.87
N GLN A 634 6.18 1.93 6.30
CA GLN A 634 4.85 1.35 6.07
C GLN A 634 4.08 2.00 4.91
N GLU A 635 4.48 3.21 4.52
CA GLU A 635 3.84 4.01 3.45
C GLU A 635 4.81 4.27 2.29
N GLN A 636 4.26 4.77 1.17
CA GLN A 636 5.00 4.91 -0.07
C GLN A 636 6.01 6.06 0.01
N LEU A 637 7.28 5.74 0.30
CA LEU A 637 8.38 6.49 -0.29
C LEU A 637 8.30 6.30 -1.82
N GLY A 638 8.45 7.38 -2.60
CA GLY A 638 8.36 7.30 -4.06
C GLY A 638 9.27 6.18 -4.59
N GLN A 639 8.83 5.46 -5.64
CA GLN A 639 9.57 4.31 -6.20
C GLN A 639 11.02 4.66 -6.60
N THR A 640 11.29 5.94 -6.84
CA THR A 640 12.62 6.50 -7.19
C THR A 640 13.39 7.08 -6.00
N SER A 641 12.87 6.97 -4.77
CA SER A 641 13.52 7.55 -3.60
C SER A 641 14.83 6.81 -3.33
N ALA A 642 15.95 7.43 -3.71
CA ALA A 642 17.31 6.96 -3.48
C ALA A 642 17.78 7.21 -2.04
N LEU A 643 16.85 7.34 -1.08
CA LEU A 643 17.14 7.66 0.31
C LEU A 643 18.10 6.66 0.93
N ALA A 644 19.31 7.13 1.21
CA ALA A 644 20.30 6.38 1.94
C ALA A 644 19.94 6.34 3.43
N PHE A 645 19.63 5.15 3.96
CA PHE A 645 19.39 4.91 5.39
C PHE A 645 20.71 4.93 6.20
N GLU A 646 21.60 5.89 5.96
CA GLU A 646 22.93 5.98 6.60
C GLU A 646 22.96 6.84 7.87
N ALA A 647 21.90 7.62 8.14
CA ALA A 647 21.77 8.63 9.19
C ALA A 647 22.79 9.77 9.09
N ALA A 648 22.26 10.99 9.10
CA ALA A 648 23.02 12.20 8.83
C ALA A 648 22.66 13.35 9.80
N TYR A 649 21.70 13.15 10.71
CA TYR A 649 21.23 14.22 11.59
C TYR A 649 21.84 14.07 12.99
N SER A 650 22.37 15.17 13.52
CA SER A 650 22.82 15.25 14.91
C SER A 650 21.63 15.31 15.88
N ALA A 651 21.87 15.01 17.15
CA ALA A 651 20.85 15.17 18.19
C ALA A 651 20.27 16.59 18.25
N GLU A 652 21.08 17.62 18.01
CA GLU A 652 20.64 19.02 17.97
C GLU A 652 19.72 19.30 16.77
N GLN A 653 20.05 18.75 15.61
CA GLN A 653 19.21 18.85 14.41
C GLN A 653 17.87 18.15 14.59
N LEU A 654 17.86 16.97 15.23
CA LEU A 654 16.63 16.26 15.57
C LEU A 654 15.74 17.10 16.48
N THR A 655 16.29 17.67 17.55
CA THR A 655 15.52 18.53 18.47
C THR A 655 14.88 19.70 17.74
N GLN A 656 15.62 20.40 16.86
CA GLN A 656 15.08 21.53 16.10
C GLN A 656 13.99 21.12 15.09
N LEU A 657 14.11 19.94 14.47
CA LEU A 657 13.06 19.40 13.59
C LEU A 657 11.80 19.02 14.38
N VAL A 658 11.96 18.42 15.56
CA VAL A 658 10.85 18.08 16.46
C VAL A 658 10.12 19.35 16.93
N GLU A 659 10.85 20.40 17.31
CA GLU A 659 10.26 21.70 17.65
C GLU A 659 9.47 22.30 16.49
N ALA A 660 9.96 22.18 15.25
CA ALA A 660 9.25 22.67 14.06
C ALA A 660 7.94 21.89 13.77
N ALA A 661 7.89 20.63 14.18
CA ALA A 661 6.73 19.74 14.04
C ALA A 661 5.66 19.96 15.12
N GLU A 662 5.96 20.68 16.21
CA GLU A 662 4.97 20.93 17.27
C GLU A 662 3.77 21.78 16.77
N PRO A 663 2.56 21.57 17.34
CA PRO A 663 1.38 22.37 16.99
C PRO A 663 1.54 23.84 17.42
N ALA A 664 1.10 24.78 16.58
CA ALA A 664 1.14 26.21 16.88
C ALA A 664 0.04 26.67 17.86
N LEU A 665 -1.01 25.87 18.02
CA LEU A 665 -2.12 26.13 18.94
C LEU A 665 -2.04 25.16 20.12
N GLN A 666 -1.56 25.65 21.27
CA GLN A 666 -1.88 25.02 22.55
C GLN A 666 -3.25 25.57 22.97
N VAL A 667 -4.31 24.80 22.76
CA VAL A 667 -5.61 25.11 23.36
C VAL A 667 -5.47 24.77 24.84
N THR A 668 -5.28 25.81 25.67
CA THR A 668 -5.26 25.73 27.12
C THR A 668 -6.65 25.64 27.72
#